data_AF-W9W3K8-F1
#
_entry.id   AF-W9W3K8-F1
#
_cell.length_a   1.000
_cell.length_b   1.000
_cell.length_c   1.000
_cell.angle_alpha   90.00
_cell.angle_beta   90.00
_cell.angle_gamma   90.00
#
_symmetry.space_group_name_H-M   'P 1'
#
loop_
_entity.id
_entity.type
_entity.pdbx_description
1 polymer ?
#
loop_
_entity_poly.entity_id
_entity_poly.type
_entity_poly.pdbx_seq_one_letter_code
_entity_poly.pdbx_strand_id
1 'polypeptide(L)'
;MSGHHEKAQRYIGLLEAARVAGNWGEFPELIRKVTKHAPDRKCLIQTAKLESDVAQYALPPNRRPGTATTSQPIADSQVVSLESQLRATGAPSEELVQGQTSLLWARWVGVYKTERPVPAITFEPVRTAADATSLWTKICVVKAVYVRALLYIQSGDTKRGTELLETLLPWLDANRSLVVSTPQLLYWAQQLLARVALGQMQSIAPASPVDHESASFRLQAFRHWAVLAVKNQGVSPLTYGNAPGHLSKLEMWRAYYRFMSAILQNKEGIAHHVPLVPSDLAIELRRVEASYENELLRNVQFPKATESNAVIEGWVEEFIRNWQILCGPGWSDSDLGEGGRNSWGRNVLDVLYRAATKSFHSTLVLRRLFQVHKALADFDLAYKALETYVELIDRARARAAKSESSQTSATSRDSDEVFMKTIAEGIEGLCSFGGRVEAEKAHKLCEKLQDLLDEIEPPIEQIAPNGFGSANGHANGQMPSPAPLSADLIDVTYRGIGLGKAHWARWTPFSENRTTLQSEAVEYLQKAAAQDLPAREHLQTLFALARLLAETREIDQALAVVKRALSSEVENDEGDTSYGLQRQLMPFWHLLALLLTSRQQFETASQSCAAAFEQFSPPEIMLGDPAGGTHRATSQKLGLVDDMECGELQKIIEIRITELALTELMEGPEHAVNSSNDLLALYSRVFGRHGAIAINEETTRKKSVAPPKSSHGTIRSLPSKLLHRKRLGRSSESNKGAPSIEEVRPITQATQTTQAPTIHVTDEDEKSSPPKHKLFHLHDRESRSPRALESKHSKTRLSRSLGRGKRAPSPASSTRQSFESTHETQPANANGDERQPHARLETIQSADVPEVPISPDHDTSPTAKQPLKEIPHNLSSHEKVPPPANHRNQPPSQDVRLPIVGPGLRTDPIPRFPKTVSQRHALSILVKIWLVIATLYRRAHMFEDSREATDEAAKVAMKIEGMIAAVESSARAFGAVGWGGGGKSSDELWADVYCERADLLMAIARAREEKEACLNAETVRDAVESYEQCLMYFADHPGGIVGLSNVLLDYFERKVELAKRIDNGRPRGDDVQQQQSQQQSQQAVAVDEPSTSRPKHKREWSRASTFPTSTGIVADTGMDHSNSHNSHNGAGAAQDSSDLKKTPENLNRLAARDRAYGLLSSLTKLGSGWDNAEAWFALARAHELGGELERAKEILWWCVELEDTRPIRHWRNLGGGGGYVL
;
A
#
# COMPACT_ATOMS: atom_id res chain seq x y z
N MET A 1 71.69 22.16 38.48
CA MET A 1 71.07 22.85 37.32
C MET A 1 69.70 22.31 36.89
N SER A 2 69.26 21.11 37.33
CA SER A 2 68.06 20.44 36.79
C SER A 2 66.76 21.26 36.86
N GLY A 3 66.49 21.95 37.96
CA GLY A 3 65.25 22.72 38.19
C GLY A 3 64.96 23.89 37.24
N HIS A 4 65.87 24.25 36.33
CA HIS A 4 65.57 25.11 35.17
C HIS A 4 65.09 24.29 33.97
N HIS A 5 65.71 23.14 33.70
CA HIS A 5 65.35 22.22 32.64
C HIS A 5 63.97 21.58 32.88
N GLU A 6 63.68 21.19 34.11
CA GLU A 6 62.35 20.69 34.54
C GLU A 6 61.24 21.73 34.27
N LYS A 7 61.49 23.01 34.56
CA LYS A 7 60.54 24.11 34.29
C LYS A 7 60.39 24.38 32.78
N ALA A 8 61.47 24.28 32.02
CA ALA A 8 61.46 24.37 30.56
C ALA A 8 60.57 23.28 29.94
N GLN A 9 60.84 22.01 30.29
CA GLN A 9 60.05 20.86 29.86
C GLN A 9 58.56 21.00 30.25
N ARG A 10 58.27 21.40 31.49
CA ARG A 10 56.89 21.61 31.96
C ARG A 10 56.14 22.68 31.15
N TYR A 11 56.78 23.80 30.80
CA TYR A 11 56.13 24.83 29.98
C TYR A 11 55.98 24.42 28.51
N ILE A 12 56.89 23.60 27.97
CA ILE A 12 56.75 23.02 26.62
C ILE A 12 55.57 22.04 26.60
N GLY A 13 55.46 21.13 27.58
CA GLY A 13 54.33 20.19 27.69
C GLY A 13 52.98 20.88 27.90
N LEU A 14 52.94 22.00 28.64
CA LEU A 14 51.74 22.82 28.77
C LEU A 14 51.36 23.53 27.46
N LEU A 15 52.35 24.02 26.69
CA LEU A 15 52.11 24.58 25.35
C LEU A 15 51.59 23.51 24.38
N GLU A 16 52.10 22.28 24.44
CA GLU A 16 51.60 21.16 23.66
C GLU A 16 50.17 20.75 24.05
N ALA A 17 49.87 20.64 25.34
CA ALA A 17 48.52 20.36 25.82
C ALA A 17 47.51 21.45 25.37
N ALA A 18 47.89 22.73 25.45
CA ALA A 18 47.07 23.83 24.96
C ALA A 18 46.85 23.78 23.44
N ARG A 19 47.86 23.39 22.66
CA ARG A 19 47.76 23.15 21.20
C ARG A 19 46.76 22.05 20.86
N VAL A 20 46.91 20.86 21.46
CA VAL A 20 46.06 19.69 21.26
C VAL A 20 44.60 19.95 21.68
N ALA A 21 44.38 20.75 22.73
CA ALA A 21 43.04 21.18 23.15
C ALA A 21 42.43 22.24 22.22
N GLY A 22 43.24 23.06 21.55
CA GLY A 22 42.79 24.27 20.86
C GLY A 22 42.57 25.48 21.80
N ASN A 23 43.24 25.50 22.95
CA ASN A 23 43.12 26.57 23.96
C ASN A 23 43.95 27.81 23.59
N TRP A 24 43.64 28.42 22.42
CA TRP A 24 44.39 29.55 21.85
C TRP A 24 44.53 30.77 22.79
N GLY A 25 43.60 30.95 23.73
CA GLY A 25 43.66 32.02 24.74
C GLY A 25 44.84 31.93 25.72
N GLU A 26 45.40 30.73 25.94
CA GLU A 26 46.55 30.55 26.85
C GLU A 26 47.91 30.72 26.15
N PHE A 27 47.93 30.69 24.81
CA PHE A 27 49.16 30.71 24.01
C PHE A 27 50.08 31.89 24.31
N PRO A 28 49.63 33.17 24.38
CA PRO A 28 50.55 34.29 24.58
C PRO A 28 51.37 34.18 25.88
N GLU A 29 50.75 33.71 26.95
CA GLU A 29 51.40 33.48 28.24
C GLU A 29 52.29 32.24 28.24
N LEU A 30 51.90 31.16 27.59
CA LEU A 30 52.71 29.94 27.46
C LEU A 30 53.94 30.18 26.57
N ILE A 31 53.78 30.87 25.43
CA ILE A 31 54.87 31.31 24.55
C ILE A 31 55.84 32.22 25.31
N ARG A 32 55.34 33.16 26.13
CA ARG A 32 56.20 34.02 26.96
C ARG A 32 57.00 33.21 27.99
N LYS A 33 56.39 32.20 28.62
CA LYS A 33 57.05 31.29 29.57
C LYS A 33 58.10 30.39 28.88
N VAL A 34 57.76 29.78 27.74
CA VAL A 34 58.72 28.98 26.94
C VAL A 34 59.87 29.87 26.43
N THR A 35 59.60 31.08 25.94
CA THR A 35 60.67 32.03 25.52
C THR A 35 61.61 32.38 26.68
N LYS A 36 61.10 32.50 27.91
CA LYS A 36 61.91 32.79 29.11
C LYS A 36 62.71 31.58 29.62
N HIS A 37 62.18 30.37 29.49
CA HIS A 37 62.74 29.17 30.13
C HIS A 37 63.41 28.18 29.17
N ALA A 38 63.18 28.29 27.86
CA ALA A 38 63.76 27.46 26.81
C ALA A 38 64.17 28.30 25.56
N PRO A 39 64.95 29.38 25.71
CA PRO A 39 65.26 30.32 24.62
C PRO A 39 65.99 29.67 23.42
N ASP A 40 66.61 28.51 23.64
CA ASP A 40 67.36 27.75 22.62
C ASP A 40 66.44 27.05 21.60
N ARG A 41 65.17 26.76 21.97
CA ARG A 41 64.16 26.14 21.08
C ARG A 41 63.52 27.20 20.17
N LYS A 42 64.37 27.89 19.39
CA LYS A 42 64.00 29.05 18.55
C LYS A 42 62.92 28.72 17.52
N CYS A 43 63.01 27.56 16.87
CA CYS A 43 62.02 27.13 15.87
C CYS A 43 60.64 26.91 16.52
N LEU A 44 60.54 26.12 17.60
CA LEU A 44 59.32 26.00 18.42
C LEU A 44 58.71 27.37 18.80
N ILE A 45 59.54 28.33 19.25
CA ILE A 45 59.07 29.66 19.64
C ILE A 45 58.55 30.48 18.44
N GLN A 46 59.15 30.35 17.26
CA GLN A 46 58.65 31.03 16.05
C GLN A 46 57.38 30.36 15.49
N THR A 47 57.36 29.04 15.42
CA THR A 47 56.18 28.26 15.03
C THR A 47 54.98 28.53 15.94
N ALA A 48 55.16 28.52 17.27
CA ALA A 48 54.09 28.79 18.22
C ALA A 48 53.56 30.24 18.15
N LYS A 49 54.41 31.21 17.81
CA LYS A 49 53.98 32.59 17.53
C LYS A 49 53.12 32.65 16.27
N LEU A 50 53.59 32.05 15.16
CA LEU A 50 52.81 32.02 13.92
C LEU A 50 51.47 31.30 14.09
N GLU A 51 51.44 30.17 14.81
CA GLU A 51 50.19 29.47 15.18
C GLU A 51 49.24 30.38 15.98
N SER A 52 49.76 31.12 16.96
CA SER A 52 48.99 32.09 17.75
C SER A 52 48.44 33.23 16.90
N ASP A 53 49.26 33.80 16.00
CA ASP A 53 48.87 34.94 15.17
C ASP A 53 47.82 34.52 14.12
N VAL A 54 47.96 33.33 13.53
CA VAL A 54 46.94 32.72 12.63
C VAL A 54 45.65 32.39 13.39
N ALA A 55 45.74 31.84 14.61
CA ALA A 55 44.57 31.56 15.44
C ALA A 55 43.81 32.84 15.84
N GLN A 56 44.53 33.91 16.17
CA GLN A 56 43.93 35.22 16.47
C GLN A 56 43.27 35.84 15.25
N TYR A 57 43.85 35.71 14.05
CA TYR A 57 43.24 36.17 12.81
C TYR A 57 42.00 35.33 12.42
N ALA A 58 42.01 34.03 12.70
CA ALA A 58 40.88 33.12 12.44
C ALA A 58 39.69 33.29 13.40
N LEU A 59 39.85 34.02 14.52
CA LEU A 59 38.81 34.29 15.49
C LEU A 59 38.12 35.64 15.21
N PRO A 60 36.77 35.72 15.22
CA PRO A 60 36.08 36.99 15.05
C PRO A 60 36.43 37.99 16.17
N PRO A 61 36.72 39.27 15.86
CA PRO A 61 36.96 40.27 16.88
C PRO A 61 35.69 40.47 17.71
N ASN A 62 35.77 40.20 19.01
CA ASN A 62 34.62 40.21 19.93
C ASN A 62 34.12 41.64 20.21
N ARG A 63 33.35 42.21 19.27
CA ARG A 63 32.96 43.64 19.24
C ARG A 63 31.53 43.86 18.72
N ARG A 64 30.98 45.02 19.08
CA ARG A 64 29.67 45.51 18.63
C ARG A 64 29.70 45.81 17.11
N PRO A 65 28.58 45.62 16.38
CA PRO A 65 28.46 46.08 15.00
C PRO A 65 28.60 47.60 14.93
N GLY A 66 29.43 48.11 14.01
CA GLY A 66 29.59 49.54 13.75
C GLY A 66 31.02 50.03 13.49
N THR A 67 32.06 49.29 13.88
CA THR A 67 33.46 49.67 13.62
C THR A 67 34.14 48.68 12.67
N ALA A 68 34.36 49.08 11.41
CA ALA A 68 35.20 48.34 10.49
C ALA A 68 36.68 48.56 10.86
N THR A 69 37.40 47.48 11.16
CA THR A 69 38.86 47.47 11.30
C THR A 69 39.42 46.28 10.55
N THR A 70 40.16 46.53 9.48
CA THR A 70 40.90 45.50 8.74
C THR A 70 41.84 44.77 9.69
N SER A 71 41.69 43.46 9.81
CA SER A 71 42.67 42.61 10.48
C SER A 71 43.99 42.69 9.72
N GLN A 72 45.08 43.12 10.39
CA GLN A 72 46.37 43.26 9.72
C GLN A 72 46.88 41.87 9.29
N PRO A 73 47.39 41.73 8.05
CA PRO A 73 48.03 40.49 7.62
C PRO A 73 49.33 40.26 8.40
N ILE A 74 49.74 38.99 8.50
CA ILE A 74 50.98 38.60 9.16
C ILE A 74 52.16 39.19 8.38
N ALA A 75 53.19 39.68 9.08
CA ALA A 75 54.31 40.35 8.43
C ALA A 75 55.14 39.34 7.63
N ASP A 76 55.37 39.63 6.33
CA ASP A 76 56.18 38.79 5.43
C ASP A 76 57.57 38.47 6.03
N SER A 77 58.12 39.34 6.89
CA SER A 77 59.37 39.13 7.63
C SER A 77 59.32 38.02 8.68
N GLN A 78 58.18 37.81 9.36
CA GLN A 78 57.99 36.68 10.29
C GLN A 78 57.97 35.36 9.52
N VAL A 79 57.30 35.33 8.37
CA VAL A 79 57.22 34.16 7.50
C VAL A 79 58.58 33.80 6.93
N VAL A 80 59.31 34.77 6.36
CA VAL A 80 60.67 34.56 5.83
C VAL A 80 61.66 34.15 6.94
N SER A 81 61.50 34.65 8.16
CA SER A 81 62.28 34.18 9.33
C SER A 81 62.06 32.68 9.57
N LEU A 82 60.80 32.23 9.66
CA LEU A 82 60.48 30.83 9.90
C LEU A 82 60.92 29.93 8.73
N GLU A 83 60.66 30.35 7.48
CA GLU A 83 61.16 29.67 6.27
C GLU A 83 62.70 29.51 6.27
N SER A 84 63.44 30.45 6.88
CA SER A 84 64.91 30.35 6.97
C SER A 84 65.39 29.42 8.08
N GLN A 85 64.72 29.42 9.25
CA GLN A 85 65.06 28.51 10.36
C GLN A 85 64.76 27.05 10.01
N LEU A 86 63.65 26.80 9.31
CA LEU A 86 63.27 25.46 8.84
C LEU A 86 64.27 24.89 7.83
N ARG A 87 64.88 25.73 6.97
CA ARG A 87 65.98 25.31 6.08
C ARG A 87 67.29 25.04 6.82
N ALA A 88 67.55 25.75 7.91
CA ALA A 88 68.76 25.59 8.71
C ALA A 88 68.75 24.34 9.62
N THR A 89 67.59 23.66 9.81
CA THR A 89 67.48 22.57 10.80
C THR A 89 68.05 21.22 10.34
N GLY A 90 68.28 21.04 9.03
CA GLY A 90 69.03 19.92 8.43
C GLY A 90 68.34 18.54 8.44
N ALA A 91 67.84 18.10 9.59
CA ALA A 91 67.22 16.79 9.79
C ALA A 91 65.68 16.90 9.98
N PRO A 92 64.90 15.85 9.62
CA PRO A 92 63.47 15.82 9.87
C PRO A 92 63.21 15.72 11.38
N SER A 93 62.95 16.88 11.99
CA SER A 93 62.54 16.99 13.40
C SER A 93 61.06 17.32 13.49
N GLU A 94 60.44 16.98 14.62
CA GLU A 94 59.03 17.29 14.87
C GLU A 94 58.73 18.81 14.78
N GLU A 95 59.69 19.67 15.14
CA GLU A 95 59.54 21.13 14.99
C GLU A 95 59.47 21.57 13.51
N LEU A 96 60.14 20.85 12.61
CA LEU A 96 60.09 21.10 11.17
C LEU A 96 58.71 20.75 10.59
N VAL A 97 58.11 19.65 11.04
CA VAL A 97 56.73 19.23 10.69
C VAL A 97 55.72 20.28 11.16
N GLN A 98 55.80 20.69 12.42
CA GLN A 98 54.93 21.71 13.01
C GLN A 98 55.08 23.07 12.29
N GLY A 99 56.33 23.48 11.99
CA GLY A 99 56.62 24.71 11.27
C GLY A 99 56.04 24.74 9.85
N GLN A 100 56.26 23.68 9.06
CA GLN A 100 55.67 23.56 7.71
C GLN A 100 54.13 23.58 7.76
N THR A 101 53.53 22.93 8.75
CA THR A 101 52.07 22.96 8.96
C THR A 101 51.55 24.35 9.29
N SER A 102 52.26 25.11 10.14
CA SER A 102 51.87 26.48 10.50
C SER A 102 51.91 27.44 9.30
N LEU A 103 52.88 27.28 8.40
CA LEU A 103 52.99 28.04 7.15
C LEU A 103 51.85 27.70 6.15
N LEU A 104 51.53 26.42 5.99
CA LEU A 104 50.38 25.98 5.19
C LEU A 104 49.06 26.53 5.75
N TRP A 105 48.90 26.54 7.08
CA TRP A 105 47.71 27.06 7.74
C TRP A 105 47.56 28.58 7.61
N ALA A 106 48.66 29.34 7.72
CA ALA A 106 48.66 30.79 7.49
C ALA A 106 48.20 31.16 6.07
N ARG A 107 48.62 30.37 5.06
CA ARG A 107 48.15 30.50 3.68
C ARG A 107 46.67 30.14 3.55
N TRP A 108 46.22 29.05 4.17
CA TRP A 108 44.85 28.55 4.10
C TRP A 108 43.80 29.53 4.65
N VAL A 109 44.14 30.22 5.74
CA VAL A 109 43.27 31.24 6.36
C VAL A 109 43.34 32.59 5.61
N GLY A 110 44.17 32.71 4.57
CA GLY A 110 44.30 33.91 3.74
C GLY A 110 45.11 35.04 4.40
N VAL A 111 45.90 34.73 5.43
CA VAL A 111 46.69 35.71 6.20
C VAL A 111 48.03 36.06 5.55
N TYR A 112 48.37 35.37 4.45
CA TYR A 112 49.64 35.42 3.74
C TYR A 112 49.40 35.41 2.22
N LYS A 113 50.25 36.12 1.47
CA LYS A 113 50.06 36.38 0.03
C LYS A 113 50.09 35.10 -0.81
N THR A 114 49.15 35.00 -1.74
CA THR A 114 48.91 33.82 -2.60
C THR A 114 49.92 33.64 -3.74
N GLU A 115 50.72 34.67 -4.05
CA GLU A 115 51.63 34.73 -5.21
C GLU A 115 52.80 33.72 -5.19
N ARG A 116 53.14 33.17 -4.02
CA ARG A 116 54.18 32.12 -3.92
C ARG A 116 53.63 30.74 -4.29
N PRO A 117 54.44 29.79 -4.80
CA PRO A 117 54.03 28.39 -4.95
C PRO A 117 53.58 27.77 -3.61
N VAL A 118 52.77 26.72 -3.67
CA VAL A 118 52.30 25.98 -2.48
C VAL A 118 53.52 25.40 -1.74
N PRO A 119 53.69 25.64 -0.42
CA PRO A 119 54.81 25.10 0.34
C PRO A 119 54.91 23.57 0.21
N ALA A 120 56.08 23.10 -0.24
CA ALA A 120 56.36 21.68 -0.31
C ALA A 120 56.53 21.12 1.10
N ILE A 121 55.75 20.08 1.43
CA ILE A 121 56.02 19.24 2.60
C ILE A 121 57.27 18.40 2.28
N THR A 122 58.25 18.39 3.19
CA THR A 122 59.52 17.66 3.01
C THR A 122 59.61 16.40 3.90
N PHE A 123 58.48 15.92 4.40
CA PHE A 123 58.36 14.72 5.24
C PHE A 123 57.35 13.74 4.63
N GLU A 124 57.56 12.44 4.87
CA GLU A 124 56.68 11.36 4.39
C GLU A 124 55.48 11.19 5.34
N PRO A 125 54.23 11.52 4.97
CA PRO A 125 53.14 11.69 5.94
C PRO A 125 52.89 10.46 6.83
N VAL A 126 52.80 9.26 6.23
CA VAL A 126 52.47 8.02 6.97
C VAL A 126 53.54 7.68 8.00
N ARG A 127 54.82 7.72 7.59
CA ARG A 127 55.96 7.46 8.48
C ARG A 127 56.04 8.51 9.58
N THR A 128 55.96 9.79 9.20
CA THR A 128 56.00 10.92 10.16
C THR A 128 54.92 10.83 11.23
N ALA A 129 53.70 10.40 10.87
CA ALA A 129 52.61 10.24 11.85
C ALA A 129 52.74 8.98 12.72
N ALA A 130 53.41 7.92 12.23
CA ALA A 130 53.75 6.75 13.03
C ALA A 130 54.90 7.03 14.02
N ASP A 131 56.01 7.57 13.51
CA ASP A 131 57.27 7.81 14.24
C ASP A 131 57.19 8.96 15.25
N ALA A 132 56.23 9.90 15.07
CA ALA A 132 56.08 11.04 15.97
C ALA A 132 55.76 10.62 17.42
N THR A 133 56.44 11.28 18.36
CA THR A 133 56.20 11.14 19.80
C THR A 133 55.14 12.14 20.29
N SER A 134 55.13 13.37 19.76
CA SER A 134 54.11 14.38 20.09
C SER A 134 52.76 14.08 19.44
N LEU A 135 51.69 14.27 20.21
CA LEU A 135 50.32 14.22 19.70
C LEU A 135 50.00 15.46 18.83
N TRP A 136 50.61 16.62 19.12
CA TRP A 136 50.50 17.81 18.26
C TRP A 136 51.16 17.58 16.90
N THR A 137 52.31 16.89 16.84
CA THR A 137 52.95 16.53 15.56
C THR A 137 52.04 15.63 14.71
N LYS A 138 51.34 14.66 15.31
CA LYS A 138 50.37 13.80 14.61
C LYS A 138 49.19 14.60 14.05
N ILE A 139 48.64 15.53 14.83
CA ILE A 139 47.60 16.47 14.36
C ILE A 139 48.13 17.36 13.23
N CYS A 140 49.39 17.80 13.32
CA CYS A 140 50.03 18.62 12.29
C CYS A 140 50.17 17.88 10.95
N VAL A 141 50.51 16.58 10.94
CA VAL A 141 50.57 15.80 9.70
C VAL A 141 49.19 15.74 9.01
N VAL A 142 48.13 15.38 9.73
CA VAL A 142 46.76 15.29 9.16
C VAL A 142 46.30 16.66 8.65
N LYS A 143 46.55 17.73 9.42
CA LYS A 143 46.23 19.11 9.04
C LYS A 143 47.01 19.58 7.82
N ALA A 144 48.31 19.26 7.71
CA ALA A 144 49.15 19.64 6.58
C ALA A 144 48.73 18.95 5.28
N VAL A 145 48.43 17.65 5.34
CA VAL A 145 47.92 16.86 4.20
C VAL A 145 46.59 17.42 3.70
N TYR A 146 45.61 17.59 4.60
CA TYR A 146 44.31 18.17 4.26
C TYR A 146 44.44 19.57 3.63
N VAL A 147 45.18 20.48 4.27
CA VAL A 147 45.34 21.86 3.77
C VAL A 147 46.06 21.89 2.41
N ARG A 148 47.14 21.12 2.26
CA ARG A 148 47.90 21.09 0.99
C ARG A 148 47.09 20.48 -0.14
N ALA A 149 46.29 19.44 0.13
CA ALA A 149 45.39 18.86 -0.87
C ALA A 149 44.32 19.85 -1.33
N LEU A 150 43.68 20.58 -0.41
CA LEU A 150 42.70 21.61 -0.79
C LEU A 150 43.34 22.78 -1.56
N LEU A 151 44.56 23.17 -1.23
CA LEU A 151 45.32 24.15 -2.00
C LEU A 151 45.66 23.66 -3.43
N TYR A 152 45.96 22.37 -3.62
CA TYR A 152 46.15 21.79 -4.95
C TYR A 152 44.85 21.78 -5.76
N ILE A 153 43.74 21.34 -5.16
CA ILE A 153 42.41 21.34 -5.78
C ILE A 153 41.99 22.76 -6.18
N GLN A 154 42.21 23.76 -5.31
CA GLN A 154 41.98 25.19 -5.64
C GLN A 154 42.86 25.71 -6.78
N SER A 155 44.05 25.14 -6.99
CA SER A 155 44.92 25.46 -8.14
C SER A 155 44.64 24.65 -9.41
N GLY A 156 43.62 23.78 -9.39
CA GLY A 156 43.23 22.93 -10.53
C GLY A 156 43.95 21.58 -10.63
N ASP A 157 44.92 21.29 -9.75
CA ASP A 157 45.63 20.00 -9.70
C ASP A 157 44.85 19.01 -8.82
N THR A 158 43.69 18.57 -9.32
CA THR A 158 42.74 17.73 -8.58
C THR A 158 43.32 16.36 -8.26
N LYS A 159 44.04 15.73 -9.21
CA LYS A 159 44.62 14.38 -9.05
C LYS A 159 45.65 14.32 -7.91
N ARG A 160 46.63 15.22 -7.88
CA ARG A 160 47.58 15.29 -6.76
C ARG A 160 46.90 15.68 -5.44
N GLY A 161 45.78 16.39 -5.52
CA GLY A 161 44.92 16.68 -4.36
C GLY A 161 44.28 15.42 -3.77
N THR A 162 43.66 14.57 -4.59
CA THR A 162 43.02 13.32 -4.13
C THR A 162 44.06 12.30 -3.67
N GLU A 163 45.08 12.03 -4.49
CA GLU A 163 46.21 11.14 -4.15
C GLU A 163 46.81 11.47 -2.77
N LEU A 164 46.99 12.77 -2.48
CA LEU A 164 47.57 13.23 -1.22
C LEU A 164 46.64 13.00 -0.01
N LEU A 165 45.32 13.17 -0.15
CA LEU A 165 44.34 12.86 0.91
C LEU A 165 44.35 11.36 1.26
N GLU A 166 44.46 10.52 0.24
CA GLU A 166 44.36 9.07 0.35
C GLU A 166 45.55 8.47 1.12
N THR A 167 46.75 9.07 1.03
CA THR A 167 47.97 8.61 1.73
C THR A 167 47.78 8.33 3.22
N LEU A 168 46.95 9.12 3.93
CA LEU A 168 46.79 9.00 5.38
C LEU A 168 45.69 8.04 5.83
N LEU A 169 44.85 7.51 4.93
CA LEU A 169 43.72 6.65 5.31
C LEU A 169 44.17 5.38 6.07
N PRO A 170 45.19 4.62 5.63
CA PRO A 170 45.65 3.44 6.38
C PRO A 170 46.16 3.77 7.78
N TRP A 171 46.77 4.96 7.95
CA TRP A 171 47.23 5.43 9.26
C TRP A 171 46.06 5.81 10.18
N LEU A 172 45.05 6.50 9.65
CA LEU A 172 43.84 6.86 10.40
C LEU A 172 43.08 5.61 10.87
N ASP A 173 42.99 4.58 10.03
CA ASP A 173 42.32 3.33 10.39
C ASP A 173 43.10 2.50 11.42
N ALA A 174 44.42 2.41 11.29
CA ALA A 174 45.27 1.77 12.31
C ALA A 174 45.23 2.49 13.67
N ASN A 175 44.87 3.78 13.70
CA ASN A 175 44.89 4.64 14.90
C ASN A 175 43.49 5.08 15.37
N ARG A 176 42.41 4.39 14.98
CA ARG A 176 41.00 4.75 15.31
C ARG A 176 40.77 5.14 16.78
N SER A 177 41.38 4.42 17.73
CA SER A 177 41.26 4.71 19.16
C SER A 177 41.87 6.05 19.58
N LEU A 178 43.05 6.38 19.04
CA LEU A 178 43.75 7.66 19.25
C LEU A 178 43.03 8.83 18.57
N VAL A 179 42.48 8.59 17.37
CA VAL A 179 41.67 9.57 16.65
C VAL A 179 40.43 9.92 17.46
N VAL A 180 39.68 8.92 17.95
CA VAL A 180 38.45 9.13 18.73
C VAL A 180 38.71 9.77 20.11
N SER A 181 39.82 9.47 20.77
CA SER A 181 40.14 10.04 22.09
C SER A 181 40.63 11.50 22.07
N THR A 182 40.99 12.02 20.89
CA THR A 182 41.63 13.34 20.73
C THR A 182 40.75 14.28 19.89
N PRO A 183 39.95 15.19 20.49
CA PRO A 183 38.89 15.93 19.79
C PRO A 183 39.34 16.71 18.55
N GLN A 184 40.55 17.28 18.59
CA GLN A 184 41.12 18.01 17.46
C GLN A 184 41.64 17.09 16.34
N LEU A 185 42.17 15.91 16.68
CA LEU A 185 42.56 14.89 15.70
C LEU A 185 41.32 14.28 15.05
N LEU A 186 40.29 13.97 15.85
CA LEU A 186 38.96 13.55 15.39
C LEU A 186 38.38 14.53 14.37
N TYR A 187 38.47 15.83 14.64
CA TYR A 187 38.04 16.88 13.73
C TYR A 187 38.79 16.85 12.39
N TRP A 188 40.13 16.88 12.38
CA TRP A 188 40.87 16.88 11.11
C TRP A 188 40.73 15.56 10.34
N ALA A 189 40.60 14.42 11.03
CA ALA A 189 40.27 13.14 10.42
C ALA A 189 38.87 13.14 9.77
N GLN A 190 37.84 13.66 10.47
CA GLN A 190 36.50 13.84 9.91
C GLN A 190 36.52 14.75 8.67
N GLN A 191 37.28 15.85 8.70
CA GLN A 191 37.39 16.76 7.55
C GLN A 191 38.14 16.14 6.37
N LEU A 192 39.17 15.33 6.61
CA LEU A 192 39.91 14.59 5.57
C LEU A 192 39.03 13.52 4.91
N LEU A 193 38.42 12.63 5.72
CA LEU A 193 37.52 11.58 5.24
C LEU A 193 36.33 12.16 4.45
N ALA A 194 35.79 13.29 4.92
CA ALA A 194 34.72 14.01 4.23
C ALA A 194 35.12 14.47 2.81
N ARG A 195 36.37 14.94 2.63
CA ARG A 195 36.88 15.35 1.30
C ARG A 195 37.13 14.15 0.38
N VAL A 196 37.61 13.03 0.90
CA VAL A 196 37.74 11.79 0.12
C VAL A 196 36.36 11.29 -0.34
N ALA A 197 35.38 11.22 0.57
CA ALA A 197 34.03 10.74 0.26
C ALA A 197 33.29 11.57 -0.80
N LEU A 198 33.46 12.91 -0.78
CA LEU A 198 32.87 13.81 -1.78
C LEU A 198 33.56 13.74 -3.16
N GLY A 199 34.82 13.32 -3.23
CA GLY A 199 35.59 13.28 -4.47
C GLY A 199 35.66 14.63 -5.20
N GLN A 200 35.59 14.61 -6.53
CA GLN A 200 35.81 15.78 -7.39
C GLN A 200 34.59 16.74 -7.51
N MET A 201 33.54 16.60 -6.68
CA MET A 201 32.25 17.33 -6.77
C MET A 201 32.30 18.86 -6.44
N GLN A 202 33.43 19.54 -6.67
CA GLN A 202 33.53 21.01 -6.56
C GLN A 202 33.98 21.72 -7.84
N SER A 203 33.98 21.05 -9.00
CA SER A 203 34.03 21.73 -10.30
C SER A 203 32.65 22.28 -10.67
N ILE A 204 32.59 23.55 -11.07
CA ILE A 204 31.37 24.23 -11.57
C ILE A 204 31.26 24.08 -13.11
N ALA A 205 32.28 23.53 -13.77
CA ALA A 205 32.26 23.29 -15.22
C ALA A 205 31.48 22.00 -15.56
N PRO A 206 30.58 22.02 -16.57
CA PRO A 206 29.85 20.84 -17.01
C PRO A 206 30.75 19.86 -17.79
N ALA A 207 30.36 18.59 -17.81
CA ALA A 207 30.89 17.52 -18.68
C ALA A 207 32.41 17.21 -18.54
N SER A 208 32.79 16.67 -17.39
CA SER A 208 33.75 15.54 -17.36
C SER A 208 32.95 14.27 -17.08
N PRO A 209 33.29 13.09 -17.64
CA PRO A 209 32.73 11.83 -17.15
C PRO A 209 33.02 11.68 -15.65
N VAL A 210 32.06 11.13 -14.92
CA VAL A 210 32.21 10.85 -13.49
C VAL A 210 33.22 9.71 -13.31
N ASP A 211 34.10 9.84 -12.33
CA ASP A 211 35.06 8.78 -11.99
C ASP A 211 34.33 7.66 -11.23
N HIS A 212 33.82 6.69 -11.99
CA HIS A 212 33.06 5.55 -11.46
C HIS A 212 33.95 4.51 -10.78
N GLU A 213 35.24 4.40 -11.16
CA GLU A 213 36.19 3.49 -10.50
C GLU A 213 36.37 3.85 -9.01
N SER A 214 36.30 5.15 -8.67
CA SER A 214 36.32 5.62 -7.28
C SER A 214 35.08 5.31 -6.43
N ALA A 215 33.99 4.75 -6.99
CA ALA A 215 32.68 4.73 -6.31
C ALA A 215 32.66 3.86 -5.04
N SER A 216 33.20 2.64 -5.09
CA SER A 216 33.30 1.75 -3.92
C SER A 216 34.17 2.36 -2.80
N PHE A 217 35.27 3.01 -3.19
CA PHE A 217 36.17 3.69 -2.27
C PHE A 217 35.53 4.91 -1.60
N ARG A 218 34.74 5.70 -2.35
CA ARG A 218 33.93 6.79 -1.79
C ARG A 218 32.90 6.28 -0.79
N LEU A 219 32.25 5.14 -1.04
CA LEU A 219 31.36 4.49 -0.06
C LEU A 219 32.11 4.12 1.22
N GLN A 220 33.31 3.55 1.11
CA GLN A 220 34.14 3.24 2.28
C GLN A 220 34.49 4.51 3.09
N ALA A 221 34.87 5.59 2.41
CA ALA A 221 35.16 6.87 3.06
C ALA A 221 33.92 7.46 3.78
N PHE A 222 32.72 7.37 3.19
CA PHE A 222 31.46 7.73 3.86
C PHE A 222 31.18 6.85 5.09
N ARG A 223 31.34 5.52 4.99
CA ARG A 223 31.18 4.57 6.09
C ARG A 223 32.13 4.89 7.25
N HIS A 224 33.41 5.13 6.97
CA HIS A 224 34.41 5.47 7.99
C HIS A 224 34.15 6.86 8.61
N TRP A 225 33.75 7.85 7.80
CA TRP A 225 33.33 9.17 8.30
C TRP A 225 32.15 9.07 9.27
N ALA A 226 31.13 8.28 8.94
CA ALA A 226 29.93 8.12 9.76
C ALA A 226 30.21 7.53 11.16
N VAL A 227 31.09 6.52 11.25
CA VAL A 227 31.54 5.94 12.53
C VAL A 227 32.20 6.98 13.43
N LEU A 228 32.98 7.90 12.85
CA LEU A 228 33.58 9.02 13.60
C LEU A 228 32.55 10.12 13.92
N ALA A 229 31.58 10.37 13.04
CA ALA A 229 30.60 11.45 13.19
C ALA A 229 29.64 11.25 14.37
N VAL A 230 29.33 10.00 14.74
CA VAL A 230 28.47 9.65 15.89
C VAL A 230 29.07 10.13 17.23
N LYS A 231 30.39 10.03 17.40
CA LYS A 231 31.04 10.18 18.73
C LYS A 231 31.40 11.61 19.14
N ASN A 232 31.18 12.61 18.27
CA ASN A 232 31.59 14.00 18.51
C ASN A 232 30.38 14.95 18.71
N GLN A 233 30.55 16.02 19.48
CA GLN A 233 29.61 17.14 19.50
C GLN A 233 29.82 18.05 18.26
N GLY A 234 28.95 19.04 18.05
CA GLY A 234 29.09 20.00 16.95
C GLY A 234 30.24 20.99 17.21
N VAL A 235 31.32 20.88 16.44
CA VAL A 235 32.48 21.79 16.53
C VAL A 235 32.30 22.99 15.59
N SER A 236 32.51 24.21 16.08
CA SER A 236 32.45 25.41 15.25
C SER A 236 33.60 25.45 14.22
N PRO A 237 33.38 25.94 12.98
CA PRO A 237 34.45 26.12 11.97
C PRO A 237 35.67 26.90 12.49
N LEU A 238 35.44 27.77 13.48
CA LEU A 238 36.42 28.67 14.08
C LEU A 238 37.31 27.98 15.13
N THR A 239 36.81 26.96 15.85
CA THR A 239 37.48 26.36 17.02
C THR A 239 38.91 25.88 16.72
N TYR A 240 39.13 25.31 15.53
CA TYR A 240 40.44 24.86 15.06
C TYR A 240 40.95 25.65 13.83
N GLY A 241 40.30 26.78 13.52
CA GLY A 241 40.66 27.69 12.43
C GLY A 241 40.61 27.07 11.03
N ASN A 242 39.49 26.44 10.67
CA ASN A 242 39.26 25.86 9.34
C ASN A 242 38.04 26.48 8.63
N ALA A 243 37.76 27.77 8.89
CA ALA A 243 36.56 28.45 8.37
C ALA A 243 36.28 28.26 6.86
N PRO A 244 37.27 28.37 5.93
CA PRO A 244 37.01 28.17 4.50
C PRO A 244 36.97 26.70 4.04
N GLY A 245 37.29 25.74 4.92
CA GLY A 245 37.36 24.31 4.59
C GLY A 245 36.25 23.44 5.20
N HIS A 246 35.68 23.91 6.31
CA HIS A 246 34.78 23.16 7.18
C HIS A 246 33.55 22.61 6.46
N LEU A 247 33.43 21.29 6.45
CA LEU A 247 32.21 20.56 6.08
C LEU A 247 31.46 20.20 7.37
N SER A 248 30.20 20.60 7.47
CA SER A 248 29.34 20.31 8.62
C SER A 248 28.81 18.86 8.59
N LYS A 249 28.32 18.37 9.74
CA LYS A 249 27.63 17.07 9.80
C LYS A 249 26.40 17.02 8.88
N LEU A 250 25.65 18.11 8.79
CA LEU A 250 24.42 18.18 7.99
C LEU A 250 24.72 18.02 6.49
N GLU A 251 25.75 18.71 6.00
CA GLU A 251 26.18 18.60 4.60
C GLU A 251 26.69 17.20 4.28
N MET A 252 27.46 16.60 5.19
CA MET A 252 28.03 15.26 4.97
C MET A 252 26.99 14.14 5.07
N TRP A 253 26.04 14.19 6.00
CA TRP A 253 24.93 13.25 6.03
C TRP A 253 24.02 13.41 4.80
N ARG A 254 23.78 14.64 4.34
CA ARG A 254 23.06 14.90 3.09
C ARG A 254 23.79 14.34 1.87
N ALA A 255 25.11 14.50 1.80
CA ALA A 255 25.94 13.97 0.72
C ALA A 255 25.93 12.43 0.70
N TYR A 256 26.07 11.79 1.87
CA TYR A 256 26.00 10.33 2.01
C TYR A 256 24.60 9.81 1.64
N TYR A 257 23.53 10.46 2.11
CA TYR A 257 22.16 10.08 1.76
C TYR A 257 21.92 10.15 0.25
N ARG A 258 22.36 11.24 -0.40
CA ARG A 258 22.26 11.41 -1.85
C ARG A 258 23.14 10.43 -2.63
N PHE A 259 24.30 10.04 -2.11
CA PHE A 259 25.14 9.01 -2.70
C PHE A 259 24.47 7.62 -2.65
N MET A 260 23.91 7.23 -1.50
CA MET A 260 23.11 6.00 -1.39
C MET A 260 21.84 6.05 -2.27
N SER A 261 21.20 7.21 -2.36
CA SER A 261 20.05 7.44 -3.26
C SER A 261 20.45 7.32 -4.75
N ALA A 262 21.66 7.74 -5.13
CA ALA A 262 22.16 7.61 -6.49
C ALA A 262 22.48 6.15 -6.87
N ILE A 263 22.97 5.35 -5.92
CA ILE A 263 23.13 3.89 -6.07
C ILE A 263 21.75 3.24 -6.26
N LEU A 264 20.79 3.51 -5.38
CA LEU A 264 19.41 2.98 -5.48
C LEU A 264 18.72 3.36 -6.79
N GLN A 265 18.93 4.59 -7.27
CA GLN A 265 18.36 5.09 -8.52
C GLN A 265 19.19 4.70 -9.77
N ASN A 266 20.22 3.86 -9.61
CA ASN A 266 21.26 3.51 -10.59
C ASN A 266 21.71 4.67 -11.49
N LYS A 267 21.81 5.87 -10.91
CA LYS A 267 22.15 7.08 -11.66
C LYS A 267 23.54 6.94 -12.26
N GLU A 268 23.65 7.27 -13.54
CA GLU A 268 24.90 7.21 -14.30
C GLU A 268 25.57 5.81 -14.26
N GLY A 269 24.78 4.75 -14.02
CA GLY A 269 25.29 3.37 -13.92
C GLY A 269 26.13 3.07 -12.67
N ILE A 270 26.10 3.93 -11.63
CA ILE A 270 26.96 3.80 -10.44
C ILE A 270 26.84 2.43 -9.74
N ALA A 271 25.69 1.76 -9.78
CA ALA A 271 25.48 0.48 -9.10
C ALA A 271 26.44 -0.63 -9.59
N HIS A 272 26.82 -0.62 -10.87
CA HIS A 272 27.77 -1.60 -11.43
C HIS A 272 29.17 -1.53 -10.80
N HIS A 273 29.52 -0.39 -10.20
CA HIS A 273 30.84 -0.13 -9.60
C HIS A 273 30.83 -0.27 -8.06
N VAL A 274 29.67 -0.59 -7.47
CA VAL A 274 29.49 -0.69 -6.01
C VAL A 274 28.62 -1.92 -5.69
N PRO A 275 29.21 -3.13 -5.63
CA PRO A 275 28.44 -4.36 -5.45
C PRO A 275 27.86 -4.45 -4.02
N LEU A 276 26.57 -4.12 -3.89
CA LEU A 276 25.76 -4.36 -2.70
C LEU A 276 24.65 -5.36 -3.05
N VAL A 277 24.34 -6.25 -2.11
CA VAL A 277 23.08 -6.99 -2.10
C VAL A 277 21.93 -5.99 -1.83
N PRO A 278 20.74 -6.12 -2.43
CA PRO A 278 19.62 -5.20 -2.18
C PRO A 278 19.31 -5.02 -0.68
N SER A 279 19.37 -6.09 0.11
CA SER A 279 19.25 -6.03 1.58
C SER A 279 20.19 -5.04 2.25
N ASP A 280 21.46 -5.06 1.85
CA ASP A 280 22.52 -4.27 2.47
C ASP A 280 22.36 -2.79 2.08
N LEU A 281 21.96 -2.54 0.83
CA LEU A 281 21.62 -1.22 0.31
C LEU A 281 20.41 -0.63 1.06
N ALA A 282 19.36 -1.42 1.28
CA ALA A 282 18.17 -0.99 2.03
C ALA A 282 18.49 -0.69 3.51
N ILE A 283 19.25 -1.57 4.17
CA ILE A 283 19.70 -1.39 5.56
C ILE A 283 20.60 -0.14 5.70
N GLU A 284 21.58 0.03 4.81
CA GLU A 284 22.49 1.18 4.87
C GLU A 284 21.77 2.49 4.54
N LEU A 285 20.91 2.52 3.52
CA LEU A 285 20.10 3.69 3.18
C LEU A 285 19.24 4.11 4.38
N ARG A 286 18.50 3.18 5.01
CA ARG A 286 17.67 3.44 6.20
C ARG A 286 18.50 4.04 7.36
N ARG A 287 19.71 3.52 7.59
CA ARG A 287 20.64 4.00 8.64
C ARG A 287 21.16 5.42 8.35
N VAL A 288 21.51 5.70 7.10
CA VAL A 288 22.00 7.01 6.65
C VAL A 288 20.86 8.04 6.66
N GLU A 289 19.67 7.64 6.23
CA GLU A 289 18.43 8.41 6.27
C GLU A 289 18.07 8.88 7.67
N ALA A 290 17.96 7.96 8.63
CA ALA A 290 17.64 8.29 10.02
C ALA A 290 18.70 9.21 10.64
N SER A 291 19.97 9.06 10.23
CA SER A 291 21.06 9.95 10.67
C SER A 291 20.96 11.35 10.06
N TYR A 292 20.61 11.45 8.77
CA TYR A 292 20.38 12.71 8.06
C TYR A 292 19.14 13.44 8.57
N GLU A 293 18.01 12.74 8.74
CA GLU A 293 16.77 13.27 9.32
C GLU A 293 17.04 13.90 10.69
N ASN A 294 17.71 13.17 11.59
CA ASN A 294 17.99 13.67 12.94
C ASN A 294 18.78 14.98 12.92
N GLU A 295 19.82 15.09 12.10
CA GLU A 295 20.59 16.35 11.97
C GLU A 295 19.81 17.44 11.23
N LEU A 296 18.98 17.10 10.23
CA LEU A 296 18.14 18.05 9.50
C LEU A 296 17.06 18.66 10.40
N LEU A 297 16.30 17.84 11.12
CA LEU A 297 15.25 18.27 12.05
C LEU A 297 15.82 19.04 13.26
N ARG A 298 17.10 18.85 13.63
CA ARG A 298 17.80 19.67 14.63
C ARG A 298 18.15 21.07 14.11
N ASN A 299 18.61 21.18 12.86
CA ASN A 299 19.06 22.44 12.28
C ASN A 299 17.93 23.29 11.67
N VAL A 300 16.81 22.68 11.25
CA VAL A 300 15.65 23.38 10.68
C VAL A 300 14.69 23.88 11.77
N GLN A 301 14.39 25.18 11.74
CA GLN A 301 13.37 25.82 12.58
C GLN A 301 11.98 25.78 11.90
N PHE A 302 10.90 25.96 12.67
CA PHE A 302 9.56 26.09 12.10
C PHE A 302 9.45 27.40 11.28
N PRO A 303 8.82 27.39 10.09
CA PRO A 303 8.79 28.58 9.23
C PRO A 303 7.88 29.66 9.80
N LYS A 304 8.19 30.93 9.53
CA LYS A 304 7.25 32.03 9.83
C LYS A 304 6.08 31.97 8.84
N ALA A 305 4.97 32.65 9.16
CA ALA A 305 3.74 32.65 8.34
C ALA A 305 3.87 33.25 6.91
N THR A 306 5.07 33.69 6.51
CA THR A 306 5.42 34.23 5.19
C THR A 306 6.60 33.49 4.53
N GLU A 307 7.02 32.35 5.10
CA GLU A 307 8.20 31.58 4.70
C GLU A 307 7.78 30.12 4.46
N SER A 308 8.43 29.39 3.54
CA SER A 308 8.27 27.94 3.40
C SER A 308 9.59 27.21 3.64
N ASN A 309 9.52 25.99 4.18
CA ASN A 309 10.70 25.18 4.47
C ASN A 309 11.07 24.30 3.28
N ALA A 310 11.46 24.93 2.17
CA ALA A 310 11.85 24.27 0.92
C ALA A 310 12.95 23.21 1.09
N VAL A 311 13.77 23.29 2.15
CA VAL A 311 14.78 22.26 2.49
C VAL A 311 14.14 20.96 3.00
N ILE A 312 13.04 21.05 3.75
CA ILE A 312 12.25 19.88 4.18
C ILE A 312 11.47 19.34 2.99
N GLU A 313 10.84 20.22 2.20
CA GLU A 313 10.05 19.84 1.02
C GLU A 313 10.92 19.11 -0.02
N GLY A 314 12.12 19.62 -0.33
CA GLY A 314 13.07 18.95 -1.22
C GLY A 314 13.64 17.64 -0.68
N TRP A 315 13.80 17.49 0.65
CA TRP A 315 14.19 16.22 1.25
C TRP A 315 13.05 15.18 1.20
N VAL A 316 11.81 15.58 1.48
CA VAL A 316 10.62 14.71 1.35
C VAL A 316 10.48 14.19 -0.08
N GLU A 317 10.79 15.00 -1.09
CA GLU A 317 10.76 14.60 -2.49
C GLU A 317 11.93 13.67 -2.91
N GLU A 318 13.11 13.83 -2.31
CA GLU A 318 14.22 12.85 -2.44
C GLU A 318 13.86 11.51 -1.76
N PHE A 319 13.24 11.57 -0.58
CA PHE A 319 12.87 10.43 0.25
C PHE A 319 11.73 9.58 -0.35
N ILE A 320 10.63 10.21 -0.76
CA ILE A 320 9.49 9.51 -1.37
C ILE A 320 9.92 8.78 -2.64
N ARG A 321 10.81 9.39 -3.44
CA ARG A 321 11.37 8.77 -4.65
C ARG A 321 12.17 7.50 -4.36
N ASN A 322 12.92 7.48 -3.26
CA ASN A 322 13.62 6.27 -2.79
C ASN A 322 12.61 5.20 -2.33
N TRP A 323 11.59 5.57 -1.54
CA TRP A 323 10.54 4.66 -1.10
C TRP A 323 9.75 4.04 -2.27
N GLN A 324 9.42 4.84 -3.30
CA GLN A 324 8.76 4.38 -4.52
C GLN A 324 9.57 3.30 -5.26
N ILE A 325 10.89 3.42 -5.30
CA ILE A 325 11.78 2.40 -5.91
C ILE A 325 11.84 1.14 -5.03
N LEU A 326 12.07 1.30 -3.72
CA LEU A 326 12.13 0.19 -2.75
C LEU A 326 10.82 -0.60 -2.68
N CYS A 327 9.67 0.04 -2.91
CA CYS A 327 8.37 -0.63 -2.96
C CYS A 327 7.96 -1.10 -4.37
N GLY A 328 8.74 -0.78 -5.40
CA GLY A 328 8.50 -1.16 -6.78
C GLY A 328 8.65 -2.66 -7.07
N PRO A 329 8.56 -3.08 -8.34
CA PRO A 329 8.56 -4.50 -8.72
C PRO A 329 9.94 -5.18 -8.62
N GLY A 330 11.05 -4.42 -8.72
CA GLY A 330 12.42 -4.95 -8.68
C GLY A 330 13.00 -5.20 -7.27
N TRP A 331 12.15 -5.32 -6.25
CA TRP A 331 12.53 -5.52 -4.85
C TRP A 331 11.58 -6.55 -4.23
N SER A 332 12.09 -7.48 -3.40
CA SER A 332 11.25 -8.41 -2.64
C SER A 332 10.95 -7.88 -1.23
N ASP A 333 9.89 -8.36 -0.59
CA ASP A 333 9.65 -8.05 0.83
C ASP A 333 10.76 -8.60 1.75
N SER A 334 11.52 -9.62 1.30
CA SER A 334 12.72 -10.15 1.96
C SER A 334 13.91 -9.19 1.95
N ASP A 335 14.16 -8.51 0.83
CA ASP A 335 15.26 -7.51 0.73
C ASP A 335 15.04 -6.33 1.68
N LEU A 336 13.78 -6.02 1.98
CA LEU A 336 13.40 -4.92 2.83
C LEU A 336 13.45 -5.24 4.34
N GLY A 337 13.70 -6.52 4.70
CA GLY A 337 13.80 -6.98 6.09
C GLY A 337 12.46 -7.14 6.80
N GLU A 338 12.47 -7.10 8.14
CA GLU A 338 11.27 -7.40 8.93
C GLU A 338 10.11 -6.44 8.62
N GLY A 339 8.96 -7.03 8.30
CA GLY A 339 7.72 -6.32 7.93
C GLY A 339 7.69 -5.78 6.49
N GLY A 340 8.72 -6.03 5.68
CA GLY A 340 8.73 -5.77 4.24
C GLY A 340 8.33 -4.36 3.83
N ARG A 341 7.66 -4.20 2.68
CA ARG A 341 7.19 -2.90 2.18
C ARG A 341 6.29 -2.15 3.19
N ASN A 342 5.55 -2.88 4.03
CA ASN A 342 4.63 -2.29 5.02
C ASN A 342 5.39 -1.58 6.16
N SER A 343 6.49 -2.16 6.68
CA SER A 343 7.30 -1.50 7.71
C SER A 343 8.02 -0.25 7.16
N TRP A 344 8.46 -0.31 5.90
CA TRP A 344 8.99 0.85 5.18
C TRP A 344 7.95 1.97 5.01
N GLY A 345 6.77 1.68 4.47
CA GLY A 345 5.71 2.68 4.29
C GLY A 345 5.26 3.32 5.62
N ARG A 346 5.24 2.56 6.72
CA ARG A 346 4.91 3.11 8.05
C ARG A 346 6.00 4.05 8.59
N ASN A 347 7.28 3.73 8.39
CA ASN A 347 8.36 4.68 8.66
C ASN A 347 8.24 5.95 7.79
N VAL A 348 7.80 5.82 6.53
CA VAL A 348 7.54 6.97 5.65
C VAL A 348 6.42 7.85 6.18
N LEU A 349 5.32 7.29 6.70
CA LEU A 349 4.29 8.08 7.40
C LEU A 349 4.86 8.81 8.61
N ASP A 350 5.62 8.14 9.47
CA ASP A 350 6.23 8.75 10.65
C ASP A 350 7.18 9.91 10.28
N VAL A 351 7.99 9.74 9.23
CA VAL A 351 8.85 10.79 8.65
C VAL A 351 8.00 11.96 8.09
N LEU A 352 6.93 11.68 7.34
CA LEU A 352 6.05 12.70 6.79
C LEU A 352 5.33 13.50 7.90
N TYR A 353 4.89 12.86 8.97
CA TYR A 353 4.35 13.55 10.13
C TYR A 353 5.41 14.38 10.87
N ARG A 354 6.66 13.90 11.00
CA ARG A 354 7.77 14.71 11.53
C ARG A 354 8.08 15.92 10.63
N ALA A 355 8.06 15.76 9.31
CA ALA A 355 8.18 16.86 8.35
C ALA A 355 7.00 17.85 8.41
N ALA A 356 5.78 17.38 8.69
CA ALA A 356 4.62 18.22 8.96
C ALA A 356 4.84 19.12 10.20
N THR A 357 5.48 18.62 11.27
CA THR A 357 5.87 19.46 12.43
C THR A 357 6.91 20.54 12.12
N LYS A 358 7.52 20.51 10.92
CA LYS A 358 8.50 21.49 10.43
C LYS A 358 8.01 22.29 9.22
N SER A 359 6.72 22.23 8.88
CA SER A 359 6.14 22.96 7.75
C SER A 359 4.77 23.54 8.11
N PHE A 360 4.26 24.45 7.28
CA PHE A 360 2.97 25.11 7.51
C PHE A 360 2.16 25.06 6.21
N HIS A 361 1.06 24.31 6.21
CA HIS A 361 0.20 24.08 5.03
C HIS A 361 0.94 23.63 3.76
N SER A 362 2.04 22.89 3.87
CA SER A 362 2.78 22.39 2.69
C SER A 362 1.90 21.42 1.89
N THR A 363 1.57 21.82 0.65
CA THR A 363 0.75 21.04 -0.28
C THR A 363 1.44 19.74 -0.67
N LEU A 364 2.77 19.78 -0.85
CA LEU A 364 3.60 18.59 -1.08
C LEU A 364 3.45 17.56 0.05
N VAL A 365 3.62 17.96 1.32
CA VAL A 365 3.56 17.01 2.45
C VAL A 365 2.18 16.37 2.57
N LEU A 366 1.10 17.14 2.34
CA LEU A 366 -0.27 16.61 2.33
C LEU A 366 -0.54 15.64 1.18
N ARG A 367 -0.06 15.95 -0.04
CA ARG A 367 -0.16 15.05 -1.20
C ARG A 367 0.61 13.75 -0.96
N ARG A 368 1.83 13.83 -0.43
CA ARG A 368 2.63 12.64 -0.12
C ARG A 368 2.02 11.82 1.03
N LEU A 369 1.38 12.46 2.03
CA LEU A 369 0.58 11.76 3.05
C LEU A 369 -0.61 11.00 2.43
N PHE A 370 -1.37 11.63 1.53
CA PHE A 370 -2.46 10.95 0.78
C PHE A 370 -1.94 9.69 0.06
N GLN A 371 -0.85 9.84 -0.71
CA GLN A 371 -0.27 8.74 -1.50
C GLN A 371 0.25 7.59 -0.64
N VAL A 372 0.94 7.87 0.46
CA VAL A 372 1.48 6.82 1.35
C VAL A 372 0.37 6.12 2.14
N HIS A 373 -0.64 6.85 2.62
CA HIS A 373 -1.83 6.23 3.25
C HIS A 373 -2.59 5.36 2.25
N LYS A 374 -2.77 5.81 1.00
CA LYS A 374 -3.38 5.01 -0.08
C LYS A 374 -2.58 3.72 -0.35
N ALA A 375 -1.25 3.80 -0.40
CA ALA A 375 -0.36 2.65 -0.60
C ALA A 375 -0.35 1.65 0.58
N LEU A 376 -0.69 2.09 1.80
CA LEU A 376 -0.85 1.25 2.98
C LEU A 376 -2.29 0.77 3.23
N ALA A 377 -3.22 1.09 2.31
CA ALA A 377 -4.66 0.86 2.45
C ALA A 377 -5.33 1.56 3.66
N ASP A 378 -4.68 2.58 4.24
CA ASP A 378 -5.22 3.46 5.29
C ASP A 378 -6.12 4.56 4.67
N PHE A 379 -7.07 4.15 3.82
CA PHE A 379 -7.86 5.02 2.93
C PHE A 379 -8.63 6.13 3.67
N ASP A 380 -9.15 5.85 4.87
CA ASP A 380 -9.85 6.83 5.70
C ASP A 380 -8.96 8.00 6.15
N LEU A 381 -7.63 7.82 6.16
CA LEU A 381 -6.66 8.89 6.39
C LEU A 381 -6.19 9.49 5.06
N ALA A 382 -6.01 8.65 4.03
CA ALA A 382 -5.68 9.10 2.67
C ALA A 382 -6.66 10.16 2.16
N TYR A 383 -7.97 9.89 2.19
CA TYR A 383 -8.96 10.81 1.66
C TYR A 383 -9.17 12.05 2.53
N LYS A 384 -8.89 12.00 3.84
CA LYS A 384 -8.84 13.21 4.69
C LYS A 384 -7.65 14.10 4.33
N ALA A 385 -6.49 13.51 4.00
CA ALA A 385 -5.34 14.25 3.50
C ALA A 385 -5.62 14.87 2.11
N LEU A 386 -6.30 14.13 1.22
CA LEU A 386 -6.73 14.63 -0.09
C LEU A 386 -7.75 15.77 0.01
N GLU A 387 -8.80 15.61 0.83
CA GLU A 387 -9.80 16.66 1.09
C GLU A 387 -9.14 17.94 1.63
N THR A 388 -8.20 17.81 2.57
CA THR A 388 -7.43 18.94 3.13
C THR A 388 -6.51 19.59 2.08
N TYR A 389 -5.85 18.79 1.23
CA TYR A 389 -5.02 19.26 0.12
C TYR A 389 -5.85 20.06 -0.89
N VAL A 390 -6.97 19.51 -1.34
CA VAL A 390 -7.90 20.18 -2.28
C VAL A 390 -8.38 21.51 -1.71
N GLU A 391 -8.83 21.53 -0.45
CA GLU A 391 -9.31 22.75 0.20
C GLU A 391 -8.24 23.86 0.28
N LEU A 392 -6.96 23.49 0.48
CA LEU A 392 -5.84 24.43 0.50
C LEU A 392 -5.47 24.95 -0.89
N ILE A 393 -5.48 24.09 -1.92
CA ILE A 393 -5.25 24.49 -3.31
C ILE A 393 -6.36 25.45 -3.78
N ASP A 394 -7.63 25.12 -3.53
CA ASP A 394 -8.78 25.96 -3.91
C ASP A 394 -8.70 27.33 -3.25
N ARG A 395 -8.39 27.39 -1.95
CA ARG A 395 -8.15 28.65 -1.23
C ARG A 395 -6.96 29.43 -1.80
N ALA A 396 -5.96 28.77 -2.40
CA ALA A 396 -4.83 29.43 -3.03
C ALA A 396 -5.18 29.99 -4.42
N ARG A 397 -5.85 29.20 -5.30
CA ARG A 397 -6.38 29.67 -6.58
C ARG A 397 -7.34 30.86 -6.40
N ALA A 398 -8.29 30.74 -5.47
CA ALA A 398 -9.25 31.80 -5.13
C ALA A 398 -8.65 33.04 -4.42
N ARG A 399 -7.36 33.02 -4.06
CA ARG A 399 -6.57 34.21 -3.66
C ARG A 399 -5.82 34.80 -4.84
N ALA A 400 -5.20 33.97 -5.68
CA ALA A 400 -4.49 34.41 -6.89
C ALA A 400 -5.43 35.16 -7.84
N ALA A 401 -6.61 34.59 -8.13
CA ALA A 401 -7.65 35.19 -8.97
C ALA A 401 -8.24 36.52 -8.42
N LYS A 402 -7.84 36.97 -7.22
CA LYS A 402 -8.25 38.25 -6.62
C LYS A 402 -7.08 39.24 -6.49
N SER A 403 -5.92 38.93 -7.07
CA SER A 403 -4.66 39.66 -6.90
C SER A 403 -3.94 39.84 -8.25
N GLU A 404 -4.60 40.51 -9.19
CA GLU A 404 -4.12 40.78 -10.56
C GLU A 404 -2.73 41.47 -10.63
N SER A 405 -2.26 42.09 -9.54
CA SER A 405 -1.05 42.93 -9.51
C SER A 405 0.12 42.37 -8.68
N SER A 406 0.16 41.06 -8.35
CA SER A 406 1.19 40.50 -7.47
C SER A 406 1.83 39.20 -7.99
N GLN A 407 2.91 39.31 -8.78
CA GLN A 407 3.79 38.16 -9.12
C GLN A 407 4.48 37.54 -7.89
N THR A 408 4.38 38.18 -6.72
CA THR A 408 5.04 37.83 -5.45
C THR A 408 4.29 36.82 -4.58
N SER A 409 3.09 36.33 -4.96
CA SER A 409 2.36 35.31 -4.17
C SER A 409 2.69 33.86 -4.55
N ALA A 410 3.75 33.62 -5.32
CA ALA A 410 4.19 32.30 -5.78
C ALA A 410 4.92 31.46 -4.70
N THR A 411 4.54 31.59 -3.43
CA THR A 411 5.14 30.85 -2.30
C THR A 411 4.47 29.48 -2.11
N SER A 412 5.15 28.43 -2.58
CA SER A 412 4.83 26.99 -2.38
C SER A 412 3.35 26.61 -2.60
N ARG A 413 2.98 26.42 -3.87
CA ARG A 413 1.79 25.67 -4.29
C ARG A 413 2.18 24.70 -5.41
N ASP A 414 1.64 23.48 -5.36
CA ASP A 414 1.66 22.54 -6.49
C ASP A 414 1.04 23.17 -7.75
N SER A 415 1.61 22.88 -8.93
CA SER A 415 1.08 23.33 -10.22
C SER A 415 -0.28 22.69 -10.52
N ASP A 416 -1.01 23.25 -11.48
CA ASP A 416 -2.34 22.74 -11.82
C ASP A 416 -2.30 21.39 -12.56
N GLU A 417 -1.22 21.07 -13.28
CA GLU A 417 -0.91 19.71 -13.72
C GLU A 417 -0.83 18.73 -12.53
N VAL A 418 -0.05 19.06 -11.50
CA VAL A 418 0.10 18.21 -10.31
C VAL A 418 -1.23 18.11 -9.55
N PHE A 419 -2.01 19.19 -9.51
CA PHE A 419 -3.35 19.20 -8.91
C PHE A 419 -4.31 18.24 -9.63
N MET A 420 -4.41 18.33 -10.96
CA MET A 420 -5.26 17.46 -11.78
C MET A 420 -4.83 15.99 -11.68
N LYS A 421 -3.52 15.69 -11.77
CA LYS A 421 -2.98 14.34 -11.56
C LYS A 421 -3.31 13.78 -10.18
N THR A 422 -3.28 14.61 -9.13
CA THR A 422 -3.63 14.19 -7.76
C THR A 422 -5.13 13.93 -7.60
N ILE A 423 -5.99 14.71 -8.26
CA ILE A 423 -7.45 14.48 -8.28
C ILE A 423 -7.77 13.19 -9.03
N ALA A 424 -7.19 12.97 -10.21
CA ALA A 424 -7.33 11.74 -10.98
C ALA A 424 -6.86 10.50 -10.19
N GLU A 425 -5.71 10.59 -9.52
CA GLU A 425 -5.20 9.54 -8.61
C GLU A 425 -6.19 9.22 -7.47
N GLY A 426 -6.87 10.25 -6.95
CA GLY A 426 -7.92 10.12 -5.95
C GLY A 426 -9.18 9.43 -6.48
N ILE A 427 -9.64 9.80 -7.68
CA ILE A 427 -10.77 9.15 -8.36
C ILE A 427 -10.47 7.68 -8.62
N GLU A 428 -9.29 7.35 -9.17
CA GLU A 428 -8.85 5.97 -9.41
C GLU A 428 -8.89 5.14 -8.10
N GLY A 429 -8.35 5.68 -7.01
CA GLY A 429 -8.38 5.01 -5.70
C GLY A 429 -9.79 4.79 -5.13
N LEU A 430 -10.72 5.72 -5.35
CA LEU A 430 -12.13 5.57 -4.92
C LEU A 430 -12.85 4.51 -5.76
N CYS A 431 -12.56 4.45 -7.07
CA CYS A 431 -13.15 3.49 -8.00
C CYS A 431 -12.56 2.07 -7.92
N SER A 432 -11.36 1.89 -7.36
CA SER A 432 -10.74 0.58 -7.11
C SER A 432 -11.25 -0.13 -5.86
N PHE A 433 -11.51 0.61 -4.78
CA PHE A 433 -11.67 0.02 -3.44
C PHE A 433 -12.90 0.50 -2.64
N GLY A 434 -13.59 1.54 -3.13
CA GLY A 434 -14.71 2.19 -2.44
C GLY A 434 -16.08 1.61 -2.81
N GLY A 435 -17.06 1.86 -1.95
CA GLY A 435 -18.46 1.51 -2.19
C GLY A 435 -19.25 2.68 -2.78
N ARG A 436 -20.57 2.67 -2.54
CA ARG A 436 -21.51 3.68 -3.07
C ARG A 436 -21.19 5.12 -2.64
N VAL A 437 -20.77 5.34 -1.40
CA VAL A 437 -20.48 6.68 -0.86
C VAL A 437 -19.19 7.22 -1.48
N GLU A 438 -18.23 6.33 -1.70
CA GLU A 438 -16.94 6.62 -2.31
C GLU A 438 -17.09 6.88 -3.81
N ALA A 439 -18.01 6.18 -4.49
CA ALA A 439 -18.40 6.47 -5.87
C ALA A 439 -19.06 7.85 -6.02
N GLU A 440 -19.90 8.27 -5.06
CA GLU A 440 -20.48 9.62 -5.05
C GLU A 440 -19.39 10.71 -4.84
N LYS A 441 -18.39 10.43 -4.00
CA LYS A 441 -17.21 11.31 -3.87
C LYS A 441 -16.38 11.36 -5.16
N ALA A 442 -16.18 10.22 -5.81
CA ALA A 442 -15.44 10.13 -7.07
C ALA A 442 -16.12 10.96 -8.18
N HIS A 443 -17.45 10.89 -8.26
CA HIS A 443 -18.23 11.67 -9.23
C HIS A 443 -18.06 13.19 -9.01
N LYS A 444 -18.12 13.67 -7.77
CA LYS A 444 -17.89 15.09 -7.42
C LYS A 444 -16.46 15.56 -7.72
N LEU A 445 -15.48 14.66 -7.62
CA LEU A 445 -14.13 14.94 -8.07
C LEU A 445 -14.02 14.96 -9.60
N CYS A 446 -14.87 14.24 -10.33
CA CYS A 446 -14.96 14.33 -11.80
C CYS A 446 -15.55 15.66 -12.25
N GLU A 447 -16.65 16.12 -11.65
CA GLU A 447 -17.23 17.46 -11.91
C GLU A 447 -16.15 18.54 -11.75
N LYS A 448 -15.45 18.52 -10.61
CA LYS A 448 -14.32 19.43 -10.34
C LYS A 448 -13.19 19.28 -11.37
N LEU A 449 -12.87 18.07 -11.83
CA LEU A 449 -11.80 17.85 -12.79
C LEU A 449 -12.18 18.31 -14.21
N GLN A 450 -13.48 18.33 -14.54
CA GLN A 450 -14.02 18.99 -15.73
C GLN A 450 -13.93 20.52 -15.60
N ASP A 451 -14.41 21.11 -14.48
CA ASP A 451 -14.28 22.57 -14.21
C ASP A 451 -12.83 23.06 -14.37
N LEU A 452 -11.87 22.27 -13.87
CA LEU A 452 -10.44 22.57 -13.94
C LEU A 452 -9.87 22.48 -15.35
N LEU A 453 -10.38 21.56 -16.18
CA LEU A 453 -9.96 21.43 -17.57
C LEU A 453 -10.50 22.59 -18.41
N ASP A 454 -11.78 22.93 -18.25
CA ASP A 454 -12.44 24.04 -18.96
C ASP A 454 -11.84 25.42 -18.60
N GLU A 455 -11.27 25.58 -17.38
CA GLU A 455 -10.52 26.80 -16.98
C GLU A 455 -9.13 26.88 -17.67
N ILE A 456 -8.56 25.76 -18.10
CA ILE A 456 -7.17 25.64 -18.60
C ILE A 456 -7.10 25.50 -20.12
N GLU A 457 -8.06 24.82 -20.73
CA GLU A 457 -8.29 24.75 -22.18
C GLU A 457 -9.50 25.64 -22.56
N PRO A 458 -9.34 26.98 -22.59
CA PRO A 458 -10.41 27.86 -23.04
C PRO A 458 -10.78 27.52 -24.49
N PRO A 459 -12.08 27.54 -24.86
CA PRO A 459 -12.51 27.13 -26.19
C PRO A 459 -11.75 27.86 -27.30
N ILE A 460 -11.18 27.10 -28.24
CA ILE A 460 -10.62 27.66 -29.48
C ILE A 460 -11.76 28.42 -30.16
N GLU A 461 -11.64 29.75 -30.26
CA GLU A 461 -12.60 30.57 -31.00
C GLU A 461 -12.65 30.05 -32.44
N GLN A 462 -13.75 29.39 -32.78
CA GLN A 462 -13.98 28.87 -34.12
C GLN A 462 -13.99 30.07 -35.08
N ILE A 463 -12.97 30.17 -35.92
CA ILE A 463 -12.83 31.24 -36.92
C ILE A 463 -14.06 31.18 -37.82
N ALA A 464 -15.02 32.08 -37.57
CA ALA A 464 -16.29 32.07 -38.26
C ALA A 464 -16.06 32.23 -39.78
N PRO A 465 -16.58 31.32 -40.63
CA PRO A 465 -16.25 31.27 -42.06
C PRO A 465 -17.01 32.33 -42.87
N ASN A 466 -17.10 33.56 -42.36
CA ASN A 466 -17.73 34.72 -43.00
C ASN A 466 -16.85 35.96 -42.78
N GLY A 467 -15.95 36.20 -43.72
CA GLY A 467 -15.02 37.33 -43.65
C GLY A 467 -15.68 38.67 -43.96
N PHE A 468 -15.76 39.55 -42.97
CA PHE A 468 -15.71 41.00 -43.16
C PHE A 468 -14.73 41.60 -42.15
N GLY A 469 -13.60 42.11 -42.66
CA GLY A 469 -12.51 42.59 -41.80
C GLY A 469 -12.82 43.94 -41.16
N SER A 470 -12.51 44.08 -39.87
CA SER A 470 -12.43 45.38 -39.20
C SER A 470 -10.96 45.76 -39.00
N ALA A 471 -10.41 46.51 -39.95
CA ALA A 471 -9.02 46.96 -39.89
C ALA A 471 -8.90 48.20 -38.99
N ASN A 472 -8.51 47.99 -37.72
CA ASN A 472 -7.94 49.03 -36.87
C ASN A 472 -6.94 48.39 -35.90
N GLY A 473 -5.65 48.63 -36.12
CA GLY A 473 -4.59 48.00 -35.34
C GLY A 473 -4.21 48.79 -34.10
N HIS A 474 -4.25 48.13 -32.95
CA HIS A 474 -3.42 48.50 -31.80
C HIS A 474 -2.53 47.32 -31.42
N ALA A 475 -1.24 47.47 -31.68
CA ALA A 475 -0.23 46.50 -31.26
C ALA A 475 -0.01 46.62 -29.75
N ASN A 476 -0.70 45.79 -28.97
CA ASN A 476 -0.25 45.36 -27.65
C ASN A 476 0.25 43.92 -27.74
N GLY A 477 1.24 43.58 -26.93
CA GLY A 477 2.05 42.37 -27.12
C GLY A 477 1.23 41.09 -27.16
N GLN A 478 1.61 40.18 -28.07
CA GLN A 478 1.15 38.80 -28.00
C GLN A 478 1.55 38.23 -26.62
N MET A 479 0.55 37.99 -25.77
CA MET A 479 0.70 37.02 -24.69
C MET A 479 1.21 35.71 -25.29
N PRO A 480 2.18 35.03 -24.67
CA PRO A 480 2.46 33.65 -25.03
C PRO A 480 1.15 32.85 -24.94
N SER A 481 0.81 32.10 -25.99
CA SER A 481 -0.23 31.08 -25.87
C SER A 481 0.15 30.15 -24.72
N PRO A 482 -0.79 29.72 -23.86
CA PRO A 482 -0.49 28.71 -22.86
C PRO A 482 0.14 27.50 -23.54
N ALA A 483 1.17 26.92 -22.92
CA ALA A 483 1.77 25.71 -23.44
C ALA A 483 0.72 24.59 -23.44
N PRO A 484 0.60 23.79 -24.52
CA PRO A 484 -0.36 22.71 -24.57
C PRO A 484 -0.08 21.70 -23.45
N LEU A 485 -1.15 21.09 -22.92
CA LEU A 485 -1.04 20.08 -21.88
C LEU A 485 -0.29 18.84 -22.41
N SER A 486 0.43 18.14 -21.51
CA SER A 486 1.15 16.93 -21.87
C SER A 486 0.18 15.77 -22.16
N ALA A 487 0.49 14.94 -23.14
CA ALA A 487 -0.36 13.80 -23.53
C ALA A 487 -0.66 12.85 -22.35
N ASP A 488 0.34 12.61 -21.48
CA ASP A 488 0.20 11.89 -20.20
C ASP A 488 -0.78 12.58 -19.23
N LEU A 489 -0.73 13.91 -19.07
CA LEU A 489 -1.70 14.65 -18.26
C LEU A 489 -3.12 14.54 -18.83
N ILE A 490 -3.26 14.62 -20.16
CA ILE A 490 -4.56 14.53 -20.84
C ILE A 490 -5.15 13.12 -20.68
N ASP A 491 -4.36 12.06 -20.92
CA ASP A 491 -4.77 10.66 -20.68
C ASP A 491 -5.17 10.41 -19.22
N VAL A 492 -4.31 10.78 -18.25
CA VAL A 492 -4.59 10.63 -16.81
C VAL A 492 -5.88 11.36 -16.40
N THR A 493 -6.09 12.57 -16.91
CA THR A 493 -7.25 13.41 -16.59
C THR A 493 -8.55 12.82 -17.17
N TYR A 494 -8.56 12.49 -18.46
CA TYR A 494 -9.73 11.92 -19.13
C TYR A 494 -10.02 10.48 -18.67
N ARG A 495 -9.00 9.65 -18.39
CA ARG A 495 -9.20 8.35 -17.72
C ARG A 495 -9.84 8.53 -16.35
N GLY A 496 -9.38 9.49 -15.54
CA GLY A 496 -9.96 9.80 -14.24
C GLY A 496 -11.47 10.11 -14.33
N ILE A 497 -11.85 11.05 -15.20
CA ILE A 497 -13.26 11.42 -15.43
C ILE A 497 -14.09 10.21 -15.90
N GLY A 498 -13.58 9.45 -16.88
CA GLY A 498 -14.25 8.27 -17.42
C GLY A 498 -14.47 7.17 -16.37
N LEU A 499 -13.43 6.83 -15.58
CA LEU A 499 -13.51 5.87 -14.48
C LEU A 499 -14.57 6.26 -13.44
N GLY A 500 -14.61 7.53 -13.03
CA GLY A 500 -15.55 8.01 -12.02
C GLY A 500 -17.00 8.06 -12.53
N LYS A 501 -17.24 8.50 -13.77
CA LYS A 501 -18.59 8.47 -14.38
C LYS A 501 -19.08 7.04 -14.60
N ALA A 502 -18.24 6.14 -15.12
CA ALA A 502 -18.57 4.72 -15.27
C ALA A 502 -18.90 4.07 -13.93
N HIS A 503 -18.08 4.30 -12.89
CA HIS A 503 -18.34 3.73 -11.57
C HIS A 503 -19.64 4.27 -10.94
N TRP A 504 -19.94 5.57 -11.11
CA TRP A 504 -21.18 6.16 -10.62
C TRP A 504 -22.43 5.66 -11.37
N ALA A 505 -22.34 5.36 -12.66
CA ALA A 505 -23.44 4.77 -13.44
C ALA A 505 -23.95 3.44 -12.84
N ARG A 506 -23.04 2.61 -12.31
CA ARG A 506 -23.40 1.36 -11.60
C ARG A 506 -24.12 1.57 -10.27
N TRP A 507 -23.93 2.70 -9.60
CA TRP A 507 -24.63 3.03 -8.34
C TRP A 507 -25.89 3.89 -8.56
N THR A 508 -26.12 4.35 -9.79
CA THR A 508 -27.28 5.15 -10.19
C THR A 508 -28.50 4.23 -10.43
N PRO A 509 -29.65 4.45 -9.76
CA PRO A 509 -30.82 3.56 -9.82
C PRO A 509 -31.84 3.91 -10.92
N PHE A 510 -31.58 4.94 -11.73
CA PHE A 510 -32.44 5.38 -12.83
C PHE A 510 -31.75 5.06 -14.17
N SER A 511 -32.45 4.39 -15.08
CA SER A 511 -31.92 3.91 -16.36
C SER A 511 -31.46 5.04 -17.28
N GLU A 512 -32.26 6.10 -17.41
CA GLU A 512 -31.98 7.26 -18.26
C GLU A 512 -30.67 7.96 -17.87
N ASN A 513 -30.43 8.15 -16.56
CA ASN A 513 -29.18 8.74 -16.07
C ASN A 513 -27.99 7.75 -16.13
N ARG A 514 -28.23 6.44 -16.24
CA ARG A 514 -27.17 5.44 -16.35
C ARG A 514 -26.57 5.44 -17.75
N THR A 515 -27.42 5.44 -18.78
CA THR A 515 -26.96 5.38 -20.18
C THR A 515 -26.20 6.64 -20.57
N THR A 516 -26.62 7.83 -20.12
CA THR A 516 -25.85 9.08 -20.34
C THR A 516 -24.49 9.05 -19.67
N LEU A 517 -24.41 8.67 -18.38
CA LEU A 517 -23.14 8.52 -17.66
C LEU A 517 -22.21 7.47 -18.31
N GLN A 518 -22.77 6.39 -18.86
CA GLN A 518 -22.01 5.39 -19.62
C GLN A 518 -21.48 5.96 -20.94
N SER A 519 -22.30 6.64 -21.74
CA SER A 519 -21.84 7.24 -23.01
C SER A 519 -20.80 8.34 -22.81
N GLU A 520 -20.98 9.20 -21.80
CA GLU A 520 -19.98 10.22 -21.44
C GLU A 520 -18.66 9.57 -20.97
N ALA A 521 -18.73 8.48 -20.21
CA ALA A 521 -17.55 7.75 -19.77
C ALA A 521 -16.82 7.07 -20.93
N VAL A 522 -17.54 6.50 -21.91
CA VAL A 522 -16.95 5.99 -23.16
C VAL A 522 -16.25 7.12 -23.92
N GLU A 523 -16.90 8.27 -24.10
CA GLU A 523 -16.32 9.42 -24.81
C GLU A 523 -15.01 9.90 -24.16
N TYR A 524 -14.97 10.05 -22.83
CA TYR A 524 -13.75 10.44 -22.12
C TYR A 524 -12.66 9.36 -22.19
N LEU A 525 -13.00 8.07 -22.07
CA LEU A 525 -12.03 6.98 -22.22
C LEU A 525 -11.50 6.85 -23.65
N GLN A 526 -12.30 7.18 -24.67
CA GLN A 526 -11.84 7.29 -26.06
C GLN A 526 -10.89 8.48 -26.26
N LYS A 527 -11.19 9.66 -25.69
CA LYS A 527 -10.28 10.83 -25.72
C LYS A 527 -8.93 10.55 -25.05
N ALA A 528 -8.93 9.77 -23.97
CA ALA A 528 -7.71 9.27 -23.34
C ALA A 528 -6.96 8.28 -24.27
N ALA A 529 -7.62 7.22 -24.76
CA ALA A 529 -7.01 6.20 -25.61
C ALA A 529 -6.56 6.67 -27.02
N ALA A 530 -6.88 7.92 -27.37
CA ALA A 530 -6.46 8.63 -28.58
C ALA A 530 -5.18 9.48 -28.41
N GLN A 531 -4.64 9.61 -27.19
CA GLN A 531 -3.37 10.33 -26.98
C GLN A 531 -2.17 9.55 -27.56
N ASP A 532 -1.18 10.27 -28.08
CA ASP A 532 0.02 9.69 -28.70
C ASP A 532 1.03 9.25 -27.62
N LEU A 533 0.76 8.08 -27.03
CA LEU A 533 1.56 7.39 -26.01
C LEU A 533 1.71 5.91 -26.41
N PRO A 534 2.81 5.22 -26.03
CA PRO A 534 2.99 3.80 -26.30
C PRO A 534 1.90 2.94 -25.63
N ALA A 535 1.53 1.82 -26.26
CA ALA A 535 0.42 0.97 -25.81
C ALA A 535 0.57 0.45 -24.36
N ARG A 536 1.82 0.29 -23.89
CA ARG A 536 2.19 -0.08 -22.51
C ARG A 536 1.74 0.94 -21.46
N GLU A 537 1.76 2.23 -21.78
CA GLU A 537 1.30 3.30 -20.88
C GLU A 537 -0.23 3.40 -20.87
N HIS A 538 -0.86 3.13 -22.03
CA HIS A 538 -2.31 3.13 -22.23
C HIS A 538 -3.08 1.97 -21.56
N LEU A 539 -2.42 0.97 -20.97
CA LEU A 539 -3.09 -0.26 -20.49
C LEU A 539 -4.21 0.01 -19.48
N GLN A 540 -4.05 0.97 -18.56
CA GLN A 540 -5.12 1.34 -17.62
C GLN A 540 -6.37 1.90 -18.35
N THR A 541 -6.15 2.74 -19.36
CA THR A 541 -7.20 3.37 -20.16
C THR A 541 -7.89 2.37 -21.08
N LEU A 542 -7.12 1.51 -21.76
CA LEU A 542 -7.63 0.46 -22.64
C LEU A 542 -8.46 -0.57 -21.86
N PHE A 543 -8.07 -0.93 -20.64
CA PHE A 543 -8.85 -1.87 -19.81
C PHE A 543 -10.19 -1.27 -19.39
N ALA A 544 -10.18 -0.03 -18.88
CA ALA A 544 -11.39 0.68 -18.50
C ALA A 544 -12.36 0.83 -19.68
N LEU A 545 -11.85 1.23 -20.85
CA LEU A 545 -12.62 1.36 -22.09
C LEU A 545 -13.21 0.02 -22.55
N ALA A 546 -12.38 -1.02 -22.70
CA ALA A 546 -12.83 -2.34 -23.14
C ALA A 546 -13.86 -2.95 -22.19
N ARG A 547 -13.69 -2.76 -20.87
CA ARG A 547 -14.62 -3.26 -19.86
C ARG A 547 -15.95 -2.53 -19.89
N LEU A 548 -15.93 -1.21 -20.08
CA LEU A 548 -17.15 -0.42 -20.21
C LEU A 548 -17.92 -0.78 -21.49
N LEU A 549 -17.23 -0.91 -22.63
CA LEU A 549 -17.82 -1.37 -23.89
C LEU A 549 -18.40 -2.79 -23.78
N ALA A 550 -17.74 -3.70 -23.06
CA ALA A 550 -18.30 -5.03 -22.79
C ALA A 550 -19.59 -4.96 -21.94
N GLU A 551 -19.62 -4.08 -20.94
CA GLU A 551 -20.79 -3.85 -20.08
C GLU A 551 -21.94 -3.16 -20.82
N THR A 552 -21.67 -2.24 -21.77
CA THR A 552 -22.68 -1.65 -22.70
C THR A 552 -23.02 -2.56 -23.90
N ARG A 553 -22.45 -3.78 -23.96
CA ARG A 553 -22.66 -4.80 -25.00
C ARG A 553 -22.11 -4.44 -26.40
N GLU A 554 -21.18 -3.49 -26.48
CA GLU A 554 -20.44 -3.12 -27.70
C GLU A 554 -19.27 -4.09 -27.99
N ILE A 555 -19.60 -5.39 -28.15
CA ILE A 555 -18.65 -6.52 -28.17
C ILE A 555 -17.54 -6.38 -29.24
N ASP A 556 -17.85 -5.87 -30.44
CA ASP A 556 -16.85 -5.62 -31.50
C ASP A 556 -15.78 -4.62 -31.09
N GLN A 557 -16.20 -3.49 -30.50
CA GLN A 557 -15.28 -2.44 -30.09
C GLN A 557 -14.45 -2.89 -28.88
N ALA A 558 -15.09 -3.56 -27.91
CA ALA A 558 -14.39 -4.16 -26.78
C ALA A 558 -13.29 -5.15 -27.24
N LEU A 559 -13.60 -6.04 -28.20
CA LEU A 559 -12.61 -6.96 -28.77
C LEU A 559 -11.48 -6.26 -29.52
N ALA A 560 -11.75 -5.17 -30.24
CA ALA A 560 -10.71 -4.37 -30.90
C ALA A 560 -9.75 -3.72 -29.88
N VAL A 561 -10.30 -3.14 -28.80
CA VAL A 561 -9.51 -2.51 -27.73
C VAL A 561 -8.67 -3.55 -26.96
N VAL A 562 -9.24 -4.72 -26.63
CA VAL A 562 -8.51 -5.82 -25.97
C VAL A 562 -7.38 -6.34 -26.87
N LYS A 563 -7.64 -6.52 -28.18
CA LYS A 563 -6.60 -6.94 -29.12
C LYS A 563 -5.48 -5.91 -29.26
N ARG A 564 -5.79 -4.60 -29.29
CA ARG A 564 -4.79 -3.50 -29.26
C ARG A 564 -3.90 -3.57 -28.00
N ALA A 565 -4.48 -3.88 -26.84
CA ALA A 565 -3.71 -4.03 -25.59
C ALA A 565 -2.82 -5.29 -25.61
N LEU A 566 -3.35 -6.44 -26.03
CA LEU A 566 -2.60 -7.71 -26.12
C LEU A 566 -1.54 -7.71 -27.23
N SER A 567 -1.65 -6.84 -28.24
CA SER A 567 -0.60 -6.61 -29.24
C SER A 567 0.50 -5.63 -28.80
N SER A 568 0.52 -5.20 -27.54
CA SER A 568 1.63 -4.40 -27.00
C SER A 568 2.91 -5.23 -27.02
N GLU A 569 3.96 -4.76 -27.69
CA GLU A 569 5.21 -5.51 -27.79
C GLU A 569 5.83 -5.73 -26.40
N VAL A 570 6.12 -7.00 -26.11
CA VAL A 570 7.08 -7.35 -25.05
C VAL A 570 8.46 -7.07 -25.64
N GLU A 571 8.95 -5.85 -25.44
CA GLU A 571 10.39 -5.62 -25.49
C GLU A 571 11.03 -6.60 -24.49
N ASN A 572 11.81 -7.55 -25.00
CA ASN A 572 12.57 -8.49 -24.18
C ASN A 572 13.76 -7.75 -23.55
N ASP A 573 13.45 -6.89 -22.58
CA ASP A 573 14.40 -6.33 -21.64
C ASP A 573 14.89 -7.51 -20.78
N GLU A 574 16.01 -8.13 -21.17
CA GLU A 574 16.51 -9.44 -20.66
C GLU A 574 16.83 -9.43 -19.14
N GLY A 575 16.46 -8.36 -18.41
CA GLY A 575 16.53 -8.21 -16.96
C GLY A 575 15.20 -7.99 -16.21
N ASP A 576 14.01 -7.90 -16.84
CA ASP A 576 12.73 -7.80 -16.10
C ASP A 576 12.29 -9.16 -15.52
N THR A 577 12.85 -9.52 -14.37
CA THR A 577 12.47 -10.71 -13.60
C THR A 577 11.10 -10.61 -12.92
N SER A 578 10.42 -9.45 -12.97
CA SER A 578 9.16 -9.20 -12.26
C SER A 578 7.90 -9.55 -13.05
N TYR A 579 8.05 -9.75 -14.38
CA TYR A 579 6.97 -10.00 -15.35
C TYR A 579 5.84 -8.96 -15.26
N GLY A 580 6.21 -7.68 -15.04
CA GLY A 580 5.27 -6.62 -14.70
C GLY A 580 4.21 -6.38 -15.78
N LEU A 581 4.58 -6.51 -17.05
CA LEU A 581 3.67 -6.38 -18.19
C LEU A 581 2.71 -7.57 -18.29
N GLN A 582 3.22 -8.79 -18.24
CA GLN A 582 2.44 -10.03 -18.36
C GLN A 582 1.39 -10.13 -17.24
N ARG A 583 1.73 -9.70 -16.01
CA ARG A 583 0.80 -9.57 -14.88
C ARG A 583 -0.33 -8.57 -15.15
N GLN A 584 -0.05 -7.45 -15.81
CA GLN A 584 -1.05 -6.47 -16.23
C GLN A 584 -1.90 -6.94 -17.42
N LEU A 585 -1.42 -7.88 -18.26
CA LEU A 585 -2.19 -8.46 -19.36
C LEU A 585 -3.17 -9.56 -18.91
N MET A 586 -3.07 -10.10 -17.69
CA MET A 586 -3.97 -11.14 -17.16
C MET A 586 -5.47 -10.78 -17.26
N PRO A 587 -5.95 -9.58 -16.86
CA PRO A 587 -7.35 -9.18 -17.05
C PRO A 587 -7.76 -9.03 -18.52
N PHE A 588 -6.83 -8.72 -19.42
CA PHE A 588 -7.12 -8.60 -20.85
C PHE A 588 -7.34 -9.97 -21.49
N TRP A 589 -6.53 -10.99 -21.14
CA TRP A 589 -6.78 -12.37 -21.55
C TRP A 589 -8.12 -12.89 -21.00
N HIS A 590 -8.46 -12.56 -19.75
CA HIS A 590 -9.74 -12.96 -19.16
C HIS A 590 -10.92 -12.27 -19.84
N LEU A 591 -10.82 -10.97 -20.13
CA LEU A 591 -11.85 -10.23 -20.85
C LEU A 591 -11.99 -10.70 -22.30
N LEU A 592 -10.88 -11.05 -22.97
CA LEU A 592 -10.92 -11.69 -24.29
C LEU A 592 -11.73 -12.99 -24.25
N ALA A 593 -11.46 -13.88 -23.28
CA ALA A 593 -12.20 -15.12 -23.13
C ALA A 593 -13.72 -14.87 -22.92
N LEU A 594 -14.09 -13.94 -22.02
CA LEU A 594 -15.51 -13.61 -21.80
C LEU A 594 -16.18 -13.02 -23.05
N LEU A 595 -15.51 -12.12 -23.77
CA LEU A 595 -16.02 -11.55 -25.03
C LEU A 595 -16.18 -12.63 -26.12
N LEU A 596 -15.26 -13.59 -26.20
CA LEU A 596 -15.38 -14.73 -27.12
C LEU A 596 -16.56 -15.66 -26.72
N THR A 597 -16.83 -15.84 -25.42
CA THR A 597 -18.05 -16.56 -25.00
C THR A 597 -19.35 -15.84 -25.36
N SER A 598 -19.38 -14.50 -25.29
CA SER A 598 -20.52 -13.71 -25.79
C SER A 598 -20.69 -13.75 -27.32
N ARG A 599 -19.77 -14.42 -28.04
CA ARG A 599 -19.88 -14.75 -29.47
C ARG A 599 -20.08 -16.24 -29.74
N GLN A 600 -20.25 -17.04 -28.69
CA GLN A 600 -20.35 -18.49 -28.77
C GLN A 600 -19.08 -19.16 -29.36
N GLN A 601 -17.91 -18.51 -29.25
CA GLN A 601 -16.62 -18.99 -29.78
C GLN A 601 -15.81 -19.73 -28.70
N PHE A 602 -16.43 -20.74 -28.08
CA PHE A 602 -16.01 -21.33 -26.80
C PHE A 602 -14.61 -21.96 -26.82
N GLU A 603 -14.22 -22.62 -27.92
CA GLU A 603 -12.88 -23.20 -28.09
C GLU A 603 -11.79 -22.12 -28.03
N THR A 604 -12.03 -20.99 -28.70
CA THR A 604 -11.08 -19.86 -28.71
C THR A 604 -11.07 -19.10 -27.39
N ALA A 605 -12.18 -19.10 -26.65
CA ALA A 605 -12.24 -18.58 -25.29
C ALA A 605 -11.40 -19.46 -24.34
N SER A 606 -11.48 -20.79 -24.47
CA SER A 606 -10.67 -21.74 -23.69
C SER A 606 -9.16 -21.58 -23.99
N GLN A 607 -8.80 -21.47 -25.27
CA GLN A 607 -7.42 -21.13 -25.69
C GLN A 607 -6.95 -19.77 -25.11
N SER A 608 -7.83 -18.78 -25.03
CA SER A 608 -7.51 -17.47 -24.42
C SER A 608 -7.30 -17.56 -22.89
N CYS A 609 -8.02 -18.45 -22.20
CA CYS A 609 -7.76 -18.76 -20.79
C CYS A 609 -6.40 -19.46 -20.60
N ALA A 610 -6.01 -20.37 -21.50
CA ALA A 610 -4.72 -21.04 -21.46
C ALA A 610 -3.54 -20.08 -21.74
N ALA A 611 -3.66 -19.26 -22.79
CA ALA A 611 -2.64 -18.27 -23.19
C ALA A 611 -2.28 -17.28 -22.07
N ALA A 612 -3.24 -16.96 -21.18
CA ALA A 612 -3.00 -16.16 -19.98
C ALA A 612 -1.90 -16.72 -19.06
N PHE A 613 -1.72 -18.04 -19.04
CA PHE A 613 -0.68 -18.72 -18.27
C PHE A 613 0.58 -19.03 -19.09
N GLU A 614 0.45 -19.27 -20.40
CA GLU A 614 1.59 -19.59 -21.29
C GLU A 614 2.62 -18.46 -21.40
N GLN A 615 2.21 -17.19 -21.19
CA GLN A 615 3.11 -16.04 -21.09
C GLN A 615 4.10 -16.10 -19.90
N PHE A 616 3.96 -17.06 -18.98
CA PHE A 616 4.89 -17.33 -17.87
C PHE A 616 5.61 -18.68 -18.04
N SER A 617 6.10 -18.98 -19.24
CA SER A 617 6.76 -20.27 -19.54
C SER A 617 8.24 -20.29 -19.14
N PRO A 618 8.74 -21.34 -18.44
CA PRO A 618 8.00 -22.49 -17.91
C PRO A 618 7.25 -22.17 -16.60
N PRO A 619 6.14 -22.87 -16.30
CA PRO A 619 5.13 -22.44 -15.31
C PRO A 619 5.64 -22.34 -13.86
N GLU A 620 6.79 -22.94 -13.54
CA GLU A 620 7.49 -22.78 -12.27
C GLU A 620 7.94 -21.34 -12.01
N ILE A 621 8.03 -20.48 -13.04
CA ILE A 621 8.23 -19.02 -12.88
C ILE A 621 7.05 -18.41 -12.13
N MET A 622 5.82 -18.75 -12.54
CA MET A 622 4.61 -18.21 -11.93
C MET A 622 4.33 -18.87 -10.58
N LEU A 623 4.42 -20.20 -10.50
CA LEU A 623 3.96 -21.00 -9.35
C LEU A 623 5.07 -21.49 -8.41
N GLY A 624 6.34 -21.23 -8.70
CA GLY A 624 7.47 -21.74 -7.91
C GLY A 624 7.63 -23.26 -8.00
N ASP A 625 8.43 -23.85 -7.11
CA ASP A 625 8.49 -25.31 -6.99
C ASP A 625 7.16 -25.87 -6.45
N PRO A 626 6.59 -26.94 -7.03
CA PRO A 626 5.39 -27.58 -6.50
C PRO A 626 5.65 -28.11 -5.08
N ALA A 627 4.70 -27.88 -4.17
CA ALA A 627 4.83 -28.17 -2.74
C ALA A 627 4.76 -29.68 -2.40
N GLY A 628 5.75 -30.44 -2.87
CA GLY A 628 5.94 -31.84 -2.51
C GLY A 628 6.15 -32.00 -1.00
N GLY A 629 5.26 -32.77 -0.36
CA GLY A 629 5.32 -33.03 1.08
C GLY A 629 6.63 -33.70 1.50
N THR A 630 7.10 -33.36 2.71
CA THR A 630 8.28 -33.92 3.38
C THR A 630 9.62 -33.81 2.61
N HIS A 631 10.39 -32.73 2.86
CA HIS A 631 11.67 -32.77 3.59
C HIS A 631 12.37 -31.40 3.65
N ARG A 632 12.83 -30.99 4.85
CA ARG A 632 13.75 -29.86 5.17
C ARG A 632 13.49 -28.49 4.50
N ALA A 633 13.09 -27.52 5.33
CA ALA A 633 12.90 -26.12 4.96
C ALA A 633 14.22 -25.35 4.72
N THR A 634 14.91 -25.68 3.63
CA THR A 634 16.04 -24.89 3.10
C THR A 634 15.89 -24.80 1.58
N SER A 635 15.44 -23.63 1.10
CA SER A 635 15.32 -23.24 -0.32
C SER A 635 14.28 -24.02 -1.16
N GLN A 636 13.00 -23.78 -0.92
CA GLN A 636 11.99 -23.84 -2.00
C GLN A 636 12.20 -22.61 -2.92
N LYS A 637 12.05 -22.74 -4.23
CA LYS A 637 11.95 -21.57 -5.12
C LYS A 637 10.60 -20.89 -4.96
N LEU A 638 10.64 -19.60 -4.67
CA LEU A 638 9.50 -18.69 -4.76
C LEU A 638 9.11 -18.51 -6.23
N GLY A 639 7.82 -18.38 -6.51
CA GLY A 639 7.28 -17.98 -7.81
C GLY A 639 6.66 -16.58 -7.74
N LEU A 640 6.27 -16.01 -8.89
CA LEU A 640 5.67 -14.66 -8.96
C LEU A 640 4.44 -14.49 -8.04
N VAL A 641 3.64 -15.54 -7.84
CA VAL A 641 2.49 -15.51 -6.90
C VAL A 641 2.91 -15.20 -5.45
N ASP A 642 4.18 -15.43 -5.10
CA ASP A 642 4.72 -15.14 -3.77
C ASP A 642 5.08 -13.66 -3.56
N ASP A 643 4.97 -12.78 -4.56
CA ASP A 643 5.07 -11.31 -4.40
C ASP A 643 3.76 -10.55 -4.71
N MET A 644 2.81 -11.20 -5.40
CA MET A 644 1.51 -10.64 -5.83
C MET A 644 0.52 -10.36 -4.69
N GLU A 645 -0.20 -9.24 -4.75
CA GLU A 645 -1.25 -8.90 -3.77
C GLU A 645 -2.57 -9.66 -4.02
N CYS A 646 -3.44 -9.76 -3.01
CA CYS A 646 -4.64 -10.62 -3.08
C CYS A 646 -5.57 -10.34 -4.29
N GLY A 647 -5.65 -9.08 -4.74
CA GLY A 647 -6.42 -8.70 -5.93
C GLY A 647 -5.80 -9.16 -7.26
N GLU A 648 -4.47 -9.33 -7.33
CA GLU A 648 -3.81 -10.01 -8.45
C GLU A 648 -4.08 -11.52 -8.39
N LEU A 649 -3.95 -12.10 -7.19
CA LEU A 649 -4.18 -13.52 -6.95
C LEU A 649 -5.62 -13.95 -7.24
N GLN A 650 -6.61 -13.05 -7.07
CA GLN A 650 -7.98 -13.30 -7.46
C GLN A 650 -8.12 -13.49 -8.98
N LYS A 651 -7.46 -12.66 -9.80
CA LYS A 651 -7.54 -12.73 -11.28
C LYS A 651 -7.17 -14.13 -11.79
N ILE A 652 -6.14 -14.74 -11.20
CA ILE A 652 -5.70 -16.11 -11.48
C ILE A 652 -6.82 -17.14 -11.24
N ILE A 653 -7.47 -17.06 -10.07
CA ILE A 653 -8.59 -17.95 -9.71
C ILE A 653 -9.81 -17.72 -10.62
N GLU A 654 -10.12 -16.46 -10.95
CA GLU A 654 -11.30 -16.13 -11.78
C GLU A 654 -11.16 -16.63 -13.23
N ILE A 655 -9.94 -16.64 -13.80
CA ILE A 655 -9.68 -17.27 -15.11
C ILE A 655 -9.95 -18.78 -15.02
N ARG A 656 -9.42 -19.47 -14.00
CA ARG A 656 -9.63 -20.92 -13.84
C ARG A 656 -11.09 -21.30 -13.57
N ILE A 657 -11.88 -20.47 -12.86
CA ILE A 657 -13.34 -20.67 -12.75
C ILE A 657 -14.05 -20.47 -14.12
N THR A 658 -13.48 -19.67 -15.02
CA THR A 658 -14.05 -19.43 -16.36
C THR A 658 -13.72 -20.56 -17.33
N GLU A 659 -12.51 -21.08 -17.27
CA GLU A 659 -12.10 -22.34 -17.93
C GLU A 659 -12.98 -23.51 -17.45
N LEU A 660 -13.20 -23.65 -16.14
CA LEU A 660 -14.05 -24.71 -15.57
C LEU A 660 -15.51 -24.62 -16.06
N ALA A 661 -16.04 -23.40 -16.24
CA ALA A 661 -17.36 -23.17 -16.83
C ALA A 661 -17.40 -23.48 -18.34
N LEU A 662 -16.29 -23.28 -19.06
CA LEU A 662 -16.17 -23.70 -20.47
C LEU A 662 -16.14 -25.23 -20.58
N THR A 663 -15.41 -25.92 -19.71
CA THR A 663 -15.44 -27.40 -19.61
C THR A 663 -16.85 -27.89 -19.30
N GLU A 664 -17.57 -27.26 -18.36
CA GLU A 664 -18.96 -27.59 -18.06
C GLU A 664 -19.87 -27.47 -19.30
N LEU A 665 -19.70 -26.40 -20.09
CA LEU A 665 -20.51 -26.14 -21.28
C LEU A 665 -20.18 -27.06 -22.47
N MET A 666 -18.90 -27.42 -22.63
CA MET A 666 -18.41 -28.17 -23.79
C MET A 666 -18.40 -29.69 -23.57
N GLU A 667 -18.13 -30.15 -22.34
CA GLU A 667 -17.95 -31.57 -21.98
C GLU A 667 -18.98 -32.08 -20.96
N GLY A 668 -19.72 -31.17 -20.31
CA GLY A 668 -20.75 -31.45 -19.33
C GLY A 668 -20.29 -31.32 -17.87
N PRO A 669 -21.24 -31.22 -16.91
CA PRO A 669 -20.92 -30.94 -15.52
C PRO A 669 -20.12 -32.04 -14.83
N GLU A 670 -20.28 -33.31 -15.24
CA GLU A 670 -19.46 -34.42 -14.73
C GLU A 670 -17.97 -34.26 -15.03
N HIS A 671 -17.61 -33.68 -16.19
CA HIS A 671 -16.20 -33.44 -16.55
C HIS A 671 -15.63 -32.28 -15.75
N ALA A 672 -16.37 -31.16 -15.63
CA ALA A 672 -15.99 -30.02 -14.80
C ALA A 672 -15.86 -30.39 -13.30
N VAL A 673 -16.68 -31.31 -12.79
CA VAL A 673 -16.56 -31.82 -11.40
C VAL A 673 -15.19 -32.46 -11.14
N ASN A 674 -14.58 -33.15 -12.11
CA ASN A 674 -13.26 -33.79 -11.92
C ASN A 674 -12.15 -32.76 -11.64
N SER A 675 -12.13 -31.66 -12.38
CA SER A 675 -11.15 -30.57 -12.24
C SER A 675 -11.39 -29.62 -11.05
N SER A 676 -12.47 -29.80 -10.29
CA SER A 676 -12.73 -29.02 -9.06
C SER A 676 -11.60 -29.09 -8.03
N ASN A 677 -10.90 -30.24 -7.95
CA ASN A 677 -9.78 -30.45 -7.04
C ASN A 677 -8.57 -29.59 -7.41
N ASP A 678 -8.32 -29.36 -8.70
CA ASP A 678 -7.21 -28.54 -9.18
C ASP A 678 -7.41 -27.06 -8.81
N LEU A 679 -8.66 -26.59 -8.81
CA LEU A 679 -9.03 -25.25 -8.34
C LEU A 679 -8.78 -25.07 -6.83
N LEU A 680 -9.08 -26.08 -6.02
CA LEU A 680 -8.78 -26.08 -4.57
C LEU A 680 -7.27 -26.20 -4.30
N ALA A 681 -6.53 -26.98 -5.09
CA ALA A 681 -5.08 -27.08 -5.02
C ALA A 681 -4.41 -25.75 -5.39
N LEU A 682 -4.88 -25.08 -6.46
CA LEU A 682 -4.40 -23.76 -6.86
C LEU A 682 -4.70 -22.70 -5.81
N TYR A 683 -5.92 -22.66 -5.26
CA TYR A 683 -6.25 -21.78 -4.13
C TYR A 683 -5.29 -22.03 -2.95
N SER A 684 -5.00 -23.30 -2.63
CA SER A 684 -4.10 -23.65 -1.52
C SER A 684 -2.67 -23.16 -1.77
N ARG A 685 -2.15 -23.30 -3.01
CA ARG A 685 -0.84 -22.78 -3.42
C ARG A 685 -0.76 -21.25 -3.36
N VAL A 686 -1.82 -20.58 -3.79
CA VAL A 686 -1.84 -19.13 -4.02
C VAL A 686 -2.21 -18.34 -2.76
N PHE A 687 -3.26 -18.76 -2.05
CA PHE A 687 -3.79 -18.05 -0.88
C PHE A 687 -3.39 -18.65 0.47
N GLY A 688 -2.75 -19.82 0.51
CA GLY A 688 -2.42 -20.53 1.76
C GLY A 688 -1.69 -19.68 2.81
N ARG A 689 -0.82 -18.76 2.37
CA ARG A 689 -0.10 -17.79 3.22
C ARG A 689 -0.98 -16.74 3.91
N HIS A 690 -2.12 -16.39 3.32
CA HIS A 690 -3.05 -15.39 3.87
C HIS A 690 -4.05 -16.02 4.84
N GLY A 691 -4.25 -17.34 4.76
CA GLY A 691 -5.01 -18.07 5.75
C GLY A 691 -5.38 -19.46 5.29
N ALA A 692 -4.54 -20.43 5.63
CA ALA A 692 -5.01 -21.80 5.72
C ALA A 692 -6.30 -21.85 6.57
N ILE A 693 -7.34 -22.48 6.03
CA ILE A 693 -8.12 -23.35 6.89
C ILE A 693 -7.18 -24.52 7.14
N ALA A 694 -6.68 -24.64 8.37
CA ALA A 694 -6.27 -25.94 8.85
C ALA A 694 -7.53 -26.80 8.85
N ILE A 695 -7.75 -27.51 7.74
CA ILE A 695 -8.72 -28.59 7.70
C ILE A 695 -8.19 -29.56 8.74
N ASN A 696 -8.88 -29.64 9.87
CA ASN A 696 -8.58 -30.62 10.90
C ASN A 696 -9.02 -31.99 10.38
N GLU A 697 -8.27 -32.52 9.42
CA GLU A 697 -8.03 -33.95 9.38
C GLU A 697 -7.39 -34.31 10.73
N GLU A 698 -8.24 -34.70 11.68
CA GLU A 698 -7.79 -35.55 12.77
C GLU A 698 -7.20 -36.81 12.11
N THR A 699 -5.87 -36.87 12.05
CA THR A 699 -5.12 -37.80 11.18
C THR A 699 -5.14 -39.23 11.73
N THR A 700 -6.34 -39.82 11.78
CA THR A 700 -6.60 -41.24 12.05
C THR A 700 -6.15 -42.09 10.86
N ARG A 701 -4.83 -42.13 10.65
CA ARG A 701 -4.07 -42.88 9.65
C ARG A 701 -4.84 -44.07 9.05
N LYS A 702 -5.19 -44.00 7.76
CA LYS A 702 -5.44 -45.20 6.95
C LYS A 702 -5.03 -45.04 5.49
N LYS A 703 -4.27 -46.05 5.08
CA LYS A 703 -3.90 -46.53 3.74
C LYS A 703 -4.74 -45.98 2.57
N SER A 704 -4.01 -45.67 1.49
CA SER A 704 -4.47 -45.59 0.11
C SER A 704 -5.55 -46.60 -0.26
N VAL A 705 -6.61 -46.12 -0.94
CA VAL A 705 -7.61 -46.93 -1.64
C VAL A 705 -7.55 -46.53 -3.13
N ALA A 706 -7.64 -47.52 -4.01
CA ALA A 706 -7.59 -47.35 -5.47
C ALA A 706 -8.98 -47.03 -6.05
N PRO A 707 -9.09 -46.42 -7.25
CA PRO A 707 -10.37 -46.04 -7.84
C PRO A 707 -11.31 -47.25 -8.08
N PRO A 708 -12.64 -47.03 -8.09
CA PRO A 708 -13.63 -48.09 -8.12
C PRO A 708 -13.65 -48.88 -9.45
N LYS A 709 -14.07 -50.15 -9.36
CA LYS A 709 -14.41 -50.99 -10.53
C LYS A 709 -15.85 -51.49 -10.40
N SER A 710 -16.48 -51.71 -11.55
CA SER A 710 -17.93 -51.82 -11.70
C SER A 710 -18.50 -53.24 -11.58
N SER A 711 -19.62 -53.34 -10.83
CA SER A 711 -20.73 -54.30 -11.01
C SER A 711 -20.53 -55.79 -10.65
N HIS A 712 -21.68 -56.43 -10.38
CA HIS A 712 -21.95 -57.89 -10.28
C HIS A 712 -21.29 -58.70 -9.14
N GLY A 713 -22.09 -59.58 -8.52
CA GLY A 713 -21.61 -60.66 -7.63
C GLY A 713 -22.49 -60.93 -6.40
N THR A 714 -23.34 -61.96 -6.46
CA THR A 714 -24.20 -62.38 -5.33
C THR A 714 -23.59 -63.58 -4.57
N ILE A 715 -24.06 -63.81 -3.33
CA ILE A 715 -24.13 -65.09 -2.57
C ILE A 715 -23.32 -65.16 -1.24
N ARG A 716 -24.07 -65.34 -0.13
CA ARG A 716 -23.84 -66.13 1.12
C ARG A 716 -22.38 -66.44 1.55
N SER A 717 -22.02 -66.33 2.83
CA SER A 717 -22.58 -67.20 3.89
C SER A 717 -22.32 -66.76 5.36
N LEU A 718 -22.98 -67.45 6.29
CA LEU A 718 -22.96 -67.27 7.77
C LEU A 718 -21.80 -68.08 8.43
N PRO A 719 -21.70 -68.18 9.78
CA PRO A 719 -21.01 -67.26 10.69
C PRO A 719 -19.98 -68.01 11.57
N SER A 720 -19.46 -67.41 12.66
CA SER A 720 -19.33 -68.04 14.01
C SER A 720 -18.21 -67.47 14.92
N LYS A 721 -18.56 -67.20 16.20
CA LYS A 721 -17.91 -67.71 17.46
C LYS A 721 -16.42 -67.35 17.74
N LEU A 722 -15.92 -67.25 18.99
CA LEU A 722 -16.49 -67.26 20.36
C LEU A 722 -15.43 -66.76 21.39
N LEU A 723 -15.90 -66.26 22.55
CA LEU A 723 -15.29 -66.34 23.91
C LEU A 723 -13.94 -65.65 24.27
N HIS A 724 -14.03 -64.88 25.36
CA HIS A 724 -13.10 -64.77 26.49
C HIS A 724 -11.73 -64.05 26.34
N ARG A 725 -11.00 -63.65 27.41
CA ARG A 725 -11.31 -62.97 28.71
C ARG A 725 -10.04 -62.96 29.60
N LYS A 726 -9.66 -61.77 30.13
CA LYS A 726 -8.75 -61.51 31.29
C LYS A 726 -7.21 -61.70 31.17
N ARG A 727 -6.51 -60.67 31.70
CA ARG A 727 -5.39 -60.68 32.68
C ARG A 727 -3.89 -60.81 32.28
N LEU A 728 -3.18 -59.70 32.54
CA LEU A 728 -2.08 -59.52 33.54
C LEU A 728 -0.63 -60.01 33.28
N GLY A 729 0.34 -59.16 33.65
CA GLY A 729 1.82 -59.31 33.52
C GLY A 729 2.40 -58.01 32.91
N ARG A 730 3.25 -57.16 33.52
CA ARG A 730 4.36 -57.30 34.50
C ARG A 730 5.53 -58.14 33.95
N SER A 731 6.80 -57.73 34.05
CA SER A 731 7.43 -56.88 35.10
C SER A 731 8.74 -56.15 34.69
N SER A 732 9.02 -55.04 35.40
CA SER A 732 10.36 -54.56 35.86
C SER A 732 11.41 -54.07 34.82
N GLU A 733 12.32 -53.13 35.13
CA GLU A 733 12.60 -52.30 36.34
C GLU A 733 13.08 -50.87 35.87
N SER A 734 13.62 -49.88 36.62
CA SER A 734 14.11 -49.73 38.01
C SER A 734 14.03 -48.27 38.53
N ASN A 735 14.67 -47.99 39.67
CA ASN A 735 14.82 -46.69 40.34
C ASN A 735 16.27 -46.14 40.17
N LYS A 736 16.70 -44.94 40.60
CA LYS A 736 16.32 -44.01 41.69
C LYS A 736 16.63 -42.55 41.26
N GLY A 737 16.17 -41.48 41.92
CA GLY A 737 15.35 -41.33 43.13
C GLY A 737 15.07 -39.85 43.47
N ALA A 738 14.19 -39.57 44.45
CA ALA A 738 13.75 -38.23 44.87
C ALA A 738 14.44 -37.79 46.21
N PRO A 739 13.92 -36.86 47.07
CA PRO A 739 12.56 -36.91 47.66
C PRO A 739 11.81 -35.57 47.81
N SER A 740 10.54 -35.66 48.20
CA SER A 740 9.79 -34.64 48.96
C SER A 740 8.63 -35.32 49.71
N ILE A 741 8.00 -34.58 50.64
CA ILE A 741 6.78 -34.90 51.44
C ILE A 741 6.96 -35.79 52.69
N GLU A 742 6.57 -35.20 53.82
CA GLU A 742 5.99 -35.79 55.03
C GLU A 742 4.87 -34.82 55.52
N GLU A 743 3.76 -35.18 56.19
CA GLU A 743 3.01 -36.46 56.33
C GLU A 743 1.62 -36.17 57.03
N VAL A 744 0.82 -37.20 57.37
CA VAL A 744 -0.30 -37.26 58.35
C VAL A 744 -1.74 -36.81 57.92
N ARG A 745 -2.74 -37.36 58.65
CA ARG A 745 -4.20 -37.53 58.39
C ARG A 745 -4.90 -38.06 59.69
N PRO A 746 -6.21 -38.45 59.78
CA PRO A 746 -7.43 -38.23 58.96
C PRO A 746 -8.69 -37.82 59.81
N ILE A 747 -9.94 -38.09 59.32
CA ILE A 747 -11.29 -38.16 60.01
C ILE A 747 -11.86 -36.83 60.58
N THR A 748 -13.16 -36.43 60.48
CA THR A 748 -14.47 -37.15 60.49
C THR A 748 -15.63 -36.51 59.68
N GLN A 749 -16.48 -37.38 59.11
CA GLN A 749 -17.98 -37.36 58.97
C GLN A 749 -18.80 -36.08 58.57
N ALA A 750 -19.44 -36.15 57.37
CA ALA A 750 -20.90 -36.06 57.05
C ALA A 750 -21.83 -34.98 57.70
N THR A 751 -22.90 -34.43 57.08
CA THR A 751 -23.65 -34.69 55.83
C THR A 751 -24.56 -33.48 55.46
N GLN A 752 -25.03 -33.35 54.18
CA GLN A 752 -26.18 -32.52 53.72
C GLN A 752 -26.05 -30.97 53.87
N THR A 753 -26.76 -30.06 53.18
CA THR A 753 -27.46 -30.01 51.87
C THR A 753 -27.68 -28.54 51.43
N THR A 754 -27.74 -28.30 50.12
CA THR A 754 -28.45 -27.23 49.35
C THR A 754 -29.06 -26.00 50.08
N GLN A 755 -28.69 -24.76 49.67
CA GLN A 755 -29.59 -23.72 49.09
C GLN A 755 -28.88 -22.36 48.78
N ALA A 756 -29.63 -21.39 48.26
CA ALA A 756 -29.19 -20.12 47.63
C ALA A 756 -29.34 -18.88 48.57
N PRO A 757 -28.87 -17.65 48.19
CA PRO A 757 -28.61 -16.55 49.14
C PRO A 757 -29.72 -15.50 49.29
N THR A 758 -29.73 -14.74 50.40
CA THR A 758 -30.50 -13.47 50.55
C THR A 758 -29.90 -12.50 51.60
N ILE A 759 -29.49 -11.31 51.12
CA ILE A 759 -29.68 -9.92 51.61
C ILE A 759 -30.05 -9.62 53.10
N HIS A 760 -29.50 -8.51 53.63
CA HIS A 760 -30.15 -7.53 54.52
C HIS A 760 -29.78 -6.09 54.01
N VAL A 761 -30.53 -4.96 54.12
CA VAL A 761 -31.72 -4.49 54.91
C VAL A 761 -31.37 -3.96 56.31
N THR A 762 -31.63 -2.69 56.72
CA THR A 762 -31.97 -1.37 56.05
C THR A 762 -31.44 -0.23 56.99
N ASP A 763 -31.75 1.08 57.00
CA ASP A 763 -32.97 1.96 56.94
C ASP A 763 -32.52 3.43 56.75
N GLU A 764 -33.35 4.48 56.54
CA GLU A 764 -34.50 4.78 55.65
C GLU A 764 -34.89 6.28 55.84
N ASP A 765 -36.03 6.74 55.29
CA ASP A 765 -36.69 8.08 55.37
C ASP A 765 -36.15 9.23 54.49
N GLU A 766 -36.98 10.03 53.79
CA GLU A 766 -38.23 9.71 53.06
C GLU A 766 -38.59 10.86 52.06
N LYS A 767 -39.45 10.55 51.07
CA LYS A 767 -40.26 11.46 50.21
C LYS A 767 -39.55 12.33 49.13
N SER A 768 -40.16 12.61 47.97
CA SER A 768 -41.21 11.90 47.18
C SER A 768 -41.32 12.54 45.78
N SER A 769 -41.62 11.79 44.71
CA SER A 769 -41.90 12.34 43.38
C SER A 769 -42.81 11.43 42.51
N PRO A 770 -43.81 11.98 41.78
CA PRO A 770 -44.71 11.20 40.94
C PRO A 770 -44.37 11.27 39.42
N PRO A 771 -44.64 10.22 38.63
CA PRO A 771 -44.42 10.18 37.17
C PRO A 771 -45.73 10.29 36.35
N LYS A 772 -45.65 10.60 35.02
CA LYS A 772 -46.23 9.82 33.89
C LYS A 772 -46.42 10.53 32.51
N HIS A 773 -46.04 9.80 31.45
CA HIS A 773 -46.74 9.58 30.16
C HIS A 773 -47.03 10.69 29.10
N LYS A 774 -46.94 10.24 27.83
CA LYS A 774 -47.84 10.40 26.63
C LYS A 774 -47.28 11.07 25.36
N LEU A 775 -47.75 10.48 24.25
CA LEU A 775 -47.59 10.69 22.80
C LEU A 775 -47.43 12.13 22.28
N PHE A 776 -46.85 12.28 21.07
CA PHE A 776 -47.53 12.72 19.82
C PHE A 776 -46.67 12.30 18.60
N HIS A 777 -47.24 11.58 17.61
CA HIS A 777 -47.68 12.06 16.28
C HIS A 777 -46.66 12.90 15.47
N LEU A 778 -46.38 12.42 14.24
CA LEU A 778 -45.68 13.12 13.15
C LEU A 778 -46.53 12.99 11.87
N HIS A 779 -46.48 13.99 10.99
CA HIS A 779 -47.16 14.00 9.69
C HIS A 779 -46.46 14.95 8.70
N ASP A 780 -46.83 14.80 7.42
CA ASP A 780 -46.59 15.71 6.28
C ASP A 780 -45.18 15.83 5.68
N ARG A 781 -45.13 16.57 4.56
CA ARG A 781 -44.56 16.11 3.28
C ARG A 781 -43.97 17.28 2.47
N GLU A 782 -43.24 16.95 1.41
CA GLU A 782 -42.56 17.86 0.49
C GLU A 782 -43.48 18.85 -0.27
N SER A 783 -42.92 20.00 -0.67
CA SER A 783 -43.27 20.71 -1.91
C SER A 783 -42.10 21.62 -2.37
N ARG A 784 -42.11 22.12 -3.61
CA ARG A 784 -40.89 22.60 -4.32
C ARG A 784 -41.11 23.91 -5.13
N SER A 785 -40.44 25.00 -4.72
CA SER A 785 -40.22 26.27 -5.50
C SER A 785 -41.48 27.14 -5.79
N PRO A 786 -41.39 28.35 -6.43
CA PRO A 786 -40.23 29.17 -6.85
C PRO A 786 -40.34 30.71 -6.54
N ARG A 787 -39.37 31.49 -7.07
CA ARG A 787 -39.33 32.97 -7.31
C ARG A 787 -38.93 33.98 -6.20
N ALA A 788 -37.73 34.54 -6.39
CA ALA A 788 -37.32 35.97 -6.38
C ALA A 788 -37.77 36.97 -5.29
N LEU A 789 -36.80 37.63 -4.63
CA LEU A 789 -36.46 39.06 -4.84
C LEU A 789 -35.22 39.56 -4.03
N GLU A 790 -34.65 40.65 -4.55
CA GLU A 790 -33.58 41.58 -4.12
C GLU A 790 -32.83 41.56 -2.77
N SER A 791 -31.54 41.91 -2.91
CA SER A 791 -30.54 42.48 -1.98
C SER A 791 -30.93 43.12 -0.63
N LYS A 792 -30.00 43.02 0.35
CA LYS A 792 -29.21 44.20 0.85
C LYS A 792 -28.05 43.84 1.81
N HIS A 793 -27.10 44.77 1.94
CA HIS A 793 -25.97 44.71 2.88
C HIS A 793 -26.38 44.93 4.35
N SER A 794 -25.56 44.45 5.30
CA SER A 794 -25.03 45.32 6.37
C SER A 794 -23.69 44.81 6.93
N LYS A 795 -22.97 45.65 7.70
CA LYS A 795 -21.61 45.40 8.23
C LYS A 795 -21.54 45.73 9.74
N THR A 796 -20.98 44.84 10.56
CA THR A 796 -20.48 45.12 11.93
C THR A 796 -19.35 44.11 12.24
N ARG A 797 -18.09 44.42 12.55
CA ARG A 797 -17.37 45.46 13.33
C ARG A 797 -17.48 45.37 14.88
N LEU A 798 -16.55 44.60 15.46
CA LEU A 798 -15.57 44.98 16.51
C LEU A 798 -15.97 45.84 17.73
N SER A 799 -15.92 45.22 18.93
CA SER A 799 -15.44 45.77 20.22
C SER A 799 -15.24 44.58 21.20
N ARG A 800 -14.20 44.38 22.03
CA ARG A 800 -13.10 45.16 22.68
C ARG A 800 -13.46 46.07 23.88
N SER A 801 -13.28 45.53 25.09
CA SER A 801 -12.97 46.21 26.36
C SER A 801 -12.38 45.18 27.35
N LEU A 802 -11.30 45.31 28.14
CA LEU A 802 -10.42 46.37 28.70
C LEU A 802 -10.58 46.65 30.22
N GLY A 803 -9.52 46.32 30.98
CA GLY A 803 -9.16 46.81 32.31
C GLY A 803 -7.77 46.24 32.67
N ARG A 804 -6.67 46.95 33.01
CA ARG A 804 -6.38 48.22 33.73
C ARG A 804 -6.32 48.02 35.27
N GLY A 805 -5.18 48.14 35.96
CA GLY A 805 -3.77 48.27 35.55
C GLY A 805 -2.86 49.00 36.57
N LYS A 806 -1.52 48.99 36.33
CA LYS A 806 -0.41 49.76 36.97
C LYS A 806 0.01 49.44 38.43
N ARG A 807 1.29 49.06 38.60
CA ARG A 807 2.37 49.96 39.11
C ARG A 807 3.77 49.35 38.90
N ALA A 808 4.81 50.18 38.96
CA ALA A 808 6.25 49.86 38.97
C ALA A 808 6.93 50.74 40.06
N PRO A 809 8.18 50.49 40.52
CA PRO A 809 9.40 50.55 39.71
C PRO A 809 10.45 49.45 40.01
N SER A 810 11.60 49.50 39.31
CA SER A 810 12.80 48.66 39.55
C SER A 810 13.88 49.42 40.35
N PRO A 811 14.82 48.69 40.98
CA PRO A 811 16.21 48.69 40.45
C PRO A 811 16.83 47.26 40.40
N ALA A 812 18.15 47.14 40.21
CA ALA A 812 18.81 45.91 39.76
C ALA A 812 19.89 45.33 40.71
N SER A 813 20.08 44.00 40.70
CA SER A 813 21.35 43.35 41.09
C SER A 813 21.50 41.90 40.56
N SER A 814 22.67 41.60 39.99
CA SER A 814 23.40 40.31 39.90
C SER A 814 22.72 38.95 40.18
N THR A 815 22.82 38.07 39.17
CA THR A 815 23.47 36.74 39.23
C THR A 815 23.11 35.74 40.35
N ARG A 816 22.37 34.67 40.01
CA ARG A 816 22.85 33.25 40.08
C ARG A 816 21.82 32.20 39.61
N GLN A 817 22.33 31.26 38.81
CA GLN A 817 22.22 29.79 38.90
C GLN A 817 20.88 29.12 39.29
N SER A 818 20.29 28.41 38.32
CA SER A 818 19.60 27.14 38.55
C SER A 818 20.62 26.04 38.91
N PHE A 819 20.34 25.22 39.91
CA PHE A 819 21.22 24.13 40.36
C PHE A 819 20.64 22.75 40.01
N GLU A 820 21.50 21.80 39.67
CA GLU A 820 21.17 20.39 39.44
C GLU A 820 21.31 19.54 40.72
N SER A 821 21.09 18.23 40.57
CA SER A 821 21.50 17.10 41.45
C SER A 821 20.53 16.79 42.61
N THR A 822 20.45 15.54 43.11
CA THR A 822 21.47 14.47 43.14
C THR A 822 20.98 13.06 42.74
N HIS A 823 21.94 12.18 42.42
CA HIS A 823 21.80 10.72 42.50
C HIS A 823 21.88 10.23 43.96
N GLU A 824 21.27 9.08 44.26
CA GLU A 824 21.72 8.13 45.29
C GLU A 824 21.61 6.68 44.76
N THR A 825 21.94 5.68 45.59
CA THR A 825 22.57 4.41 45.13
C THR A 825 21.75 3.13 45.43
N GLN A 826 22.01 2.09 44.63
CA GLN A 826 21.62 0.66 44.70
C GLN A 826 21.39 0.04 46.11
N PRO A 827 20.56 -1.04 46.28
CA PRO A 827 20.65 -2.28 45.47
C PRO A 827 19.42 -3.20 45.21
N ALA A 828 19.55 -4.00 44.14
CA ALA A 828 19.14 -5.41 43.91
C ALA A 828 17.67 -5.94 44.02
N ASN A 829 17.41 -6.92 43.12
CA ASN A 829 16.38 -7.99 43.12
C ASN A 829 14.93 -7.76 42.61
N ALA A 830 14.75 -8.16 41.33
CA ALA A 830 13.81 -9.19 40.83
C ALA A 830 12.29 -8.93 40.58
N ASN A 831 11.88 -9.38 39.37
CA ASN A 831 10.55 -9.81 38.89
C ASN A 831 9.43 -8.77 38.64
N GLY A 832 8.77 -8.87 37.47
CA GLY A 832 7.39 -8.37 37.28
C GLY A 832 7.07 -7.62 35.98
N ASP A 833 6.74 -8.39 34.94
CA ASP A 833 5.85 -8.08 33.79
C ASP A 833 6.37 -7.43 32.49
N GLU A 834 5.80 -7.97 31.40
CA GLU A 834 6.23 -7.73 30.02
C GLU A 834 5.51 -6.53 29.38
N ARG A 835 6.29 -5.67 28.72
CA ARG A 835 5.81 -4.80 27.63
C ARG A 835 6.80 -4.88 26.49
N GLN A 836 6.29 -5.13 25.28
CA GLN A 836 7.10 -5.29 24.08
C GLN A 836 7.94 -4.03 23.81
N PRO A 837 9.28 -4.12 23.79
CA PRO A 837 10.11 -3.00 23.39
C PRO A 837 10.13 -2.88 21.86
N HIS A 838 9.79 -1.71 21.32
CA HIS A 838 10.13 -1.40 19.93
C HIS A 838 11.65 -1.48 19.75
N ALA A 839 12.09 -2.09 18.65
CA ALA A 839 13.51 -2.29 18.34
C ALA A 839 14.26 -0.96 18.22
N ARG A 840 14.91 -0.55 19.31
CA ARG A 840 15.71 0.68 19.40
C ARG A 840 17.04 0.46 18.69
N LEU A 841 17.05 0.66 17.37
CA LEU A 841 18.25 0.54 16.52
C LEU A 841 19.44 1.29 17.14
N GLU A 842 20.48 0.55 17.51
CA GLU A 842 21.69 1.11 18.11
C GLU A 842 22.59 1.78 17.07
N THR A 843 23.32 2.80 17.49
CA THR A 843 24.38 3.42 16.68
C THR A 843 25.57 2.49 16.53
N ILE A 844 26.04 2.34 15.29
CA ILE A 844 27.18 1.52 14.82
C ILE A 844 28.25 1.29 15.91
N GLN A 845 28.37 0.05 16.41
CA GLN A 845 29.50 -0.33 17.24
C GLN A 845 30.71 -0.66 16.36
N SER A 846 31.92 -0.51 16.88
CA SER A 846 33.15 -0.60 16.07
C SER A 846 33.51 -2.02 15.61
N ALA A 847 32.72 -3.03 16.00
CA ALA A 847 32.88 -4.43 15.63
C ALA A 847 31.93 -4.85 14.48
N ASP A 848 30.86 -4.09 14.21
CA ASP A 848 29.80 -4.47 13.27
C ASP A 848 30.12 -4.05 11.82
N VAL A 849 31.40 -3.98 11.48
CA VAL A 849 31.90 -3.69 10.12
C VAL A 849 32.48 -5.00 9.58
N PRO A 850 31.80 -5.70 8.65
CA PRO A 850 32.30 -6.94 8.09
C PRO A 850 33.66 -6.72 7.39
N GLU A 851 34.65 -7.54 7.74
CA GLU A 851 35.86 -7.68 6.94
C GLU A 851 35.47 -8.44 5.66
N VAL A 852 35.74 -7.86 4.48
CA VAL A 852 35.43 -8.49 3.20
C VAL A 852 36.54 -9.49 2.86
N PRO A 853 36.26 -10.81 2.79
CA PRO A 853 37.27 -11.78 2.37
C PRO A 853 37.54 -11.62 0.88
N ILE A 854 38.79 -11.33 0.52
CA ILE A 854 39.24 -11.31 -0.88
C ILE A 854 39.34 -12.76 -1.37
N SER A 855 38.25 -13.30 -1.93
CA SER A 855 38.24 -14.62 -2.56
C SER A 855 38.65 -14.51 -4.05
N PRO A 856 39.75 -15.16 -4.50
CA PRO A 856 40.27 -14.98 -5.86
C PRO A 856 39.48 -15.76 -6.94
N ASP A 857 38.61 -16.69 -6.55
CA ASP A 857 38.04 -17.71 -7.46
C ASP A 857 36.58 -17.47 -7.90
N HIS A 858 35.98 -16.33 -7.53
CA HIS A 858 34.54 -16.05 -7.73
C HIS A 858 34.10 -15.90 -9.21
N ASP A 859 35.06 -15.95 -10.14
CA ASP A 859 34.90 -15.63 -11.56
C ASP A 859 34.75 -16.88 -12.48
N THR A 860 34.71 -18.07 -11.88
CA THR A 860 34.86 -19.39 -12.55
C THR A 860 33.55 -20.05 -13.01
N SER A 861 32.40 -19.40 -12.81
CA SER A 861 31.07 -19.94 -13.19
C SER A 861 30.79 -19.75 -14.70
N PRO A 862 30.66 -20.84 -15.50
CA PRO A 862 30.45 -20.72 -16.95
C PRO A 862 29.04 -20.25 -17.34
N THR A 863 28.09 -20.26 -16.41
CA THR A 863 26.72 -19.75 -16.59
C THR A 863 26.57 -18.25 -16.28
N ALA A 864 27.67 -17.57 -15.90
CA ALA A 864 27.63 -16.15 -15.54
C ALA A 864 27.67 -15.19 -16.74
N LYS A 865 28.26 -15.62 -17.87
CA LYS A 865 28.72 -14.73 -18.95
C LYS A 865 28.13 -15.15 -20.30
N GLN A 866 27.21 -14.36 -20.83
CA GLN A 866 26.56 -14.57 -22.14
C GLN A 866 27.33 -13.82 -23.23
N PRO A 867 27.64 -14.42 -24.39
CA PRO A 867 28.20 -13.69 -25.52
C PRO A 867 27.15 -12.73 -26.11
N LEU A 868 27.55 -11.48 -26.37
CA LEU A 868 26.73 -10.51 -27.07
C LEU A 868 26.47 -10.95 -28.52
N LYS A 869 25.35 -10.52 -29.09
CA LYS A 869 25.08 -10.68 -30.53
C LYS A 869 26.11 -9.88 -31.34
N GLU A 870 26.54 -10.39 -32.49
CA GLU A 870 27.44 -9.66 -33.39
C GLU A 870 26.77 -8.35 -33.86
N ILE A 871 27.50 -7.24 -33.81
CA ILE A 871 26.97 -5.95 -34.21
C ILE A 871 26.86 -5.92 -35.75
N PRO A 872 25.67 -5.70 -36.32
CA PRO A 872 25.52 -5.59 -37.77
C PRO A 872 26.15 -4.29 -38.27
N HIS A 873 27.39 -4.39 -38.74
CA HIS A 873 28.10 -3.28 -39.37
C HIS A 873 27.66 -3.13 -40.84
N ASN A 874 27.31 -1.92 -41.26
CA ASN A 874 26.78 -1.59 -42.60
C ASN A 874 27.85 -1.64 -43.73
N LEU A 875 28.82 -2.55 -43.65
CA LEU A 875 29.92 -2.70 -44.60
C LEU A 875 30.16 -4.19 -44.91
N SER A 876 29.68 -4.63 -46.06
CA SER A 876 29.98 -5.96 -46.60
C SER A 876 31.45 -6.07 -47.02
N SER A 877 32.05 -7.24 -46.73
CA SER A 877 33.35 -7.71 -47.23
C SER A 877 34.60 -6.83 -46.95
N HIS A 878 35.17 -6.99 -45.76
CA HIS A 878 36.62 -7.00 -45.56
C HIS A 878 37.00 -8.08 -44.54
N GLU A 879 37.92 -8.99 -44.90
CA GLU A 879 38.42 -9.99 -43.95
C GLU A 879 39.37 -9.35 -42.92
N LYS A 880 39.09 -9.58 -41.63
CA LYS A 880 39.89 -9.15 -40.45
C LYS A 880 39.90 -7.64 -40.18
N VAL A 881 38.80 -7.16 -39.58
CA VAL A 881 38.79 -5.94 -38.75
C VAL A 881 39.60 -6.21 -37.46
N PRO A 882 40.44 -5.27 -36.98
CA PRO A 882 41.11 -5.43 -35.69
C PRO A 882 40.12 -5.32 -34.52
N PRO A 883 40.30 -6.06 -33.41
CA PRO A 883 39.39 -6.00 -32.28
C PRO A 883 39.39 -4.60 -31.62
N PRO A 884 38.25 -4.16 -31.05
CA PRO A 884 38.19 -2.93 -30.28
C PRO A 884 39.13 -2.99 -29.07
N ALA A 885 39.69 -1.84 -28.70
CA ALA A 885 40.71 -1.75 -27.65
C ALA A 885 40.26 -2.45 -26.35
N ASN A 886 41.20 -3.20 -25.75
CA ASN A 886 41.02 -4.04 -24.55
C ASN A 886 40.16 -5.32 -24.69
N HIS A 887 39.42 -5.55 -25.79
CA HIS A 887 38.63 -6.78 -25.98
C HIS A 887 39.35 -7.79 -26.87
N ARG A 888 40.03 -8.78 -26.27
CA ARG A 888 40.82 -9.79 -27.02
C ARG A 888 40.00 -10.77 -27.87
N ASN A 889 38.73 -10.98 -27.54
CA ASN A 889 37.83 -11.90 -28.22
C ASN A 889 36.60 -11.12 -28.73
N GLN A 890 36.06 -11.51 -29.88
CA GLN A 890 34.73 -11.10 -30.35
C GLN A 890 33.83 -12.34 -30.53
N PRO A 891 32.52 -12.22 -30.29
CA PRO A 891 31.86 -11.08 -29.64
C PRO A 891 32.30 -10.94 -28.15
N PRO A 892 32.17 -9.74 -27.56
CA PRO A 892 32.38 -9.57 -26.11
C PRO A 892 31.29 -10.29 -25.32
N SER A 893 31.54 -10.60 -24.05
CA SER A 893 30.55 -11.21 -23.15
C SER A 893 30.07 -10.24 -22.06
N GLN A 894 28.79 -10.38 -21.70
CA GLN A 894 28.08 -9.63 -20.67
C GLN A 894 27.81 -10.55 -19.46
N ASP A 895 27.93 -10.03 -18.23
CA ASP A 895 27.44 -10.73 -17.03
C ASP A 895 25.95 -10.40 -16.83
N VAL A 896 25.13 -11.43 -16.60
CA VAL A 896 23.65 -11.37 -16.66
C VAL A 896 23.01 -11.26 -15.25
N ARG A 897 23.81 -11.00 -14.21
CA ARG A 897 23.37 -11.13 -12.80
C ARG A 897 22.68 -9.91 -12.17
N LEU A 898 22.49 -8.80 -12.89
CA LEU A 898 21.91 -7.56 -12.33
C LEU A 898 20.80 -7.00 -13.24
N PRO A 899 19.60 -6.70 -12.72
CA PRO A 899 18.51 -6.14 -13.52
C PRO A 899 18.76 -4.66 -13.85
N ILE A 900 18.49 -4.28 -15.10
CA ILE A 900 18.53 -2.89 -15.56
C ILE A 900 17.18 -2.24 -15.24
N VAL A 901 17.17 -1.23 -14.35
CA VAL A 901 15.95 -0.45 -14.09
C VAL A 901 15.83 0.63 -15.18
N GLY A 902 15.10 0.29 -16.26
CA GLY A 902 14.75 1.24 -17.32
C GLY A 902 13.88 2.41 -16.81
N PRO A 903 14.02 3.63 -17.35
CA PRO A 903 13.38 4.83 -16.81
C PRO A 903 11.85 4.94 -17.04
N GLY A 904 11.22 3.95 -17.69
CA GLY A 904 9.79 3.96 -18.08
C GLY A 904 8.83 3.21 -17.15
N LEU A 905 9.31 2.53 -16.10
CA LEU A 905 8.43 1.83 -15.16
C LEU A 905 7.78 2.83 -14.19
N ARG A 906 6.44 3.00 -14.26
CA ARG A 906 5.68 3.81 -13.30
C ARG A 906 5.88 3.28 -11.87
N THR A 907 6.46 4.10 -11.01
CA THR A 907 6.86 3.74 -9.63
C THR A 907 5.77 4.01 -8.60
N ASP A 908 4.50 3.92 -9.00
CA ASP A 908 3.35 4.11 -8.12
C ASP A 908 3.15 2.85 -7.26
N PRO A 909 3.33 2.91 -5.92
CA PRO A 909 3.37 1.71 -5.09
C PRO A 909 1.98 1.11 -4.91
N ILE A 910 1.85 -0.17 -5.27
CA ILE A 910 0.60 -0.95 -5.21
C ILE A 910 0.05 -0.95 -3.76
N PRO A 911 -1.24 -0.63 -3.53
CA PRO A 911 -1.87 -0.69 -2.21
C PRO A 911 -1.75 -2.07 -1.54
N ARG A 912 -1.04 -2.13 -0.40
CA ARG A 912 -0.81 -3.37 0.36
C ARG A 912 -1.69 -3.42 1.60
N PHE A 913 -2.55 -4.43 1.66
CA PHE A 913 -3.58 -4.54 2.70
C PHE A 913 -3.03 -5.09 4.04
N PRO A 914 -3.60 -4.69 5.19
CA PRO A 914 -3.30 -5.32 6.47
C PRO A 914 -3.62 -6.82 6.43
N LYS A 915 -2.78 -7.66 7.04
CA LYS A 915 -2.88 -9.13 6.98
C LYS A 915 -4.28 -9.68 7.30
N THR A 916 -5.02 -9.05 8.22
CA THR A 916 -6.40 -9.41 8.58
C THR A 916 -7.42 -9.12 7.47
N VAL A 917 -7.21 -8.09 6.65
CA VAL A 917 -8.02 -7.78 5.47
C VAL A 917 -7.69 -8.75 4.34
N SER A 918 -6.40 -8.99 4.07
CA SER A 918 -5.93 -10.02 3.13
C SER A 918 -6.47 -11.42 3.48
N GLN A 919 -6.53 -11.75 4.77
CA GLN A 919 -7.10 -13.01 5.26
C GLN A 919 -8.62 -13.10 5.01
N ARG A 920 -9.39 -12.04 5.30
CA ARG A 920 -10.83 -12.01 4.98
C ARG A 920 -11.04 -12.15 3.48
N HIS A 921 -10.30 -11.40 2.66
CA HIS A 921 -10.35 -11.46 1.20
C HIS A 921 -10.08 -12.88 0.66
N ALA A 922 -9.04 -13.56 1.15
CA ALA A 922 -8.74 -14.95 0.80
C ALA A 922 -9.90 -15.90 1.16
N LEU A 923 -10.45 -15.79 2.37
CA LEU A 923 -11.59 -16.60 2.81
C LEU A 923 -12.87 -16.29 1.98
N SER A 924 -13.12 -15.05 1.57
CA SER A 924 -14.22 -14.69 0.67
C SER A 924 -14.10 -15.38 -0.70
N ILE A 925 -12.88 -15.49 -1.24
CA ILE A 925 -12.60 -16.26 -2.47
C ILE A 925 -12.85 -17.76 -2.25
N LEU A 926 -12.49 -18.30 -1.07
CA LEU A 926 -12.77 -19.70 -0.74
C LEU A 926 -14.27 -20.00 -0.61
N VAL A 927 -15.08 -19.08 -0.06
CA VAL A 927 -16.56 -19.17 -0.11
C VAL A 927 -17.02 -19.27 -1.56
N LYS A 928 -16.52 -18.39 -2.45
CA LYS A 928 -16.87 -18.39 -3.88
C LYS A 928 -16.49 -19.70 -4.58
N ILE A 929 -15.30 -20.25 -4.31
CA ILE A 929 -14.87 -21.55 -4.87
C ILE A 929 -15.80 -22.68 -4.41
N TRP A 930 -16.12 -22.76 -3.11
CA TRP A 930 -17.03 -23.78 -2.61
C TRP A 930 -18.44 -23.69 -3.20
N LEU A 931 -18.96 -22.48 -3.45
CA LEU A 931 -20.27 -22.30 -4.10
C LEU A 931 -20.24 -22.63 -5.60
N VAL A 932 -19.14 -22.36 -6.30
CA VAL A 932 -18.93 -22.84 -7.69
C VAL A 932 -18.94 -24.37 -7.72
N ILE A 933 -18.21 -25.03 -6.82
CA ILE A 933 -18.17 -26.49 -6.72
C ILE A 933 -19.55 -27.06 -6.36
N ALA A 934 -20.28 -26.43 -5.42
CA ALA A 934 -21.66 -26.79 -5.10
C ALA A 934 -22.61 -26.67 -6.31
N THR A 935 -22.42 -25.64 -7.14
CA THR A 935 -23.20 -25.43 -8.38
C THR A 935 -22.92 -26.54 -9.40
N LEU A 936 -21.65 -26.94 -9.58
CA LEU A 936 -21.27 -28.04 -10.48
C LEU A 936 -21.85 -29.37 -10.01
N TYR A 937 -21.72 -29.71 -8.72
CA TYR A 937 -22.36 -30.90 -8.16
C TYR A 937 -23.89 -30.86 -8.31
N ARG A 938 -24.53 -29.70 -8.09
CA ARG A 938 -25.98 -29.49 -8.25
C ARG A 938 -26.45 -29.78 -9.67
N ARG A 939 -25.66 -29.38 -10.68
CA ARG A 939 -25.94 -29.61 -12.11
C ARG A 939 -25.55 -31.02 -12.58
N ALA A 940 -24.58 -31.67 -11.94
CA ALA A 940 -24.27 -33.09 -12.10
C ALA A 940 -25.26 -34.02 -11.34
N HIS A 941 -26.35 -33.49 -10.78
CA HIS A 941 -27.31 -34.20 -9.92
C HIS A 941 -26.70 -34.87 -8.66
N MET A 942 -25.46 -34.51 -8.29
CA MET A 942 -24.75 -34.94 -7.08
C MET A 942 -25.20 -34.09 -5.88
N PHE A 943 -26.47 -34.22 -5.51
CA PHE A 943 -27.12 -33.32 -4.55
C PHE A 943 -26.53 -33.35 -3.13
N GLU A 944 -25.99 -34.49 -2.70
CA GLU A 944 -25.41 -34.64 -1.36
C GLU A 944 -24.02 -33.97 -1.29
N ASP A 945 -23.17 -34.17 -2.30
CA ASP A 945 -21.87 -33.50 -2.44
C ASP A 945 -22.04 -31.98 -2.63
N SER A 946 -23.07 -31.56 -3.36
CA SER A 946 -23.48 -30.15 -3.48
C SER A 946 -23.85 -29.54 -2.13
N ARG A 947 -24.62 -30.26 -1.30
CA ARG A 947 -24.96 -29.83 0.06
C ARG A 947 -23.72 -29.72 0.93
N GLU A 948 -22.80 -30.68 0.85
CA GLU A 948 -21.57 -30.67 1.64
C GLU A 948 -20.63 -29.53 1.25
N ALA A 949 -20.42 -29.28 -0.06
CA ALA A 949 -19.70 -28.09 -0.54
C ALA A 949 -20.37 -26.77 -0.09
N THR A 950 -21.69 -26.70 -0.08
CA THR A 950 -22.44 -25.52 0.43
C THR A 950 -22.30 -25.35 1.95
N ASP A 951 -22.19 -26.45 2.70
CA ASP A 951 -21.95 -26.42 4.13
C ASP A 951 -20.47 -26.11 4.48
N GLU A 952 -19.51 -26.44 3.61
CA GLU A 952 -18.14 -25.89 3.71
C GLU A 952 -18.13 -24.37 3.47
N ALA A 953 -18.78 -23.87 2.41
CA ALA A 953 -18.93 -22.43 2.18
C ALA A 953 -19.52 -21.72 3.41
N ALA A 954 -20.53 -22.31 4.06
CA ALA A 954 -21.13 -21.79 5.29
C ALA A 954 -20.14 -21.74 6.49
N LYS A 955 -19.27 -22.75 6.65
CA LYS A 955 -18.21 -22.73 7.68
C LYS A 955 -17.21 -21.60 7.44
N VAL A 956 -16.86 -21.34 6.17
CA VAL A 956 -15.93 -20.24 5.82
C VAL A 956 -16.60 -18.88 6.04
N ALA A 957 -17.87 -18.70 5.65
CA ALA A 957 -18.64 -17.49 5.94
C ALA A 957 -18.75 -17.21 7.44
N MET A 958 -19.06 -18.23 8.26
CA MET A 958 -19.10 -18.11 9.73
C MET A 958 -17.74 -17.71 10.34
N LYS A 959 -16.62 -18.16 9.76
CA LYS A 959 -15.26 -17.73 10.17
C LYS A 959 -15.01 -16.25 9.86
N ILE A 960 -15.49 -15.75 8.72
CA ILE A 960 -15.38 -14.33 8.34
C ILE A 960 -16.25 -13.46 9.27
N GLU A 961 -17.49 -13.89 9.55
CA GLU A 961 -18.38 -13.21 10.49
C GLU A 961 -17.75 -13.14 11.89
N GLY A 962 -17.18 -14.25 12.38
CA GLY A 962 -16.46 -14.29 13.67
C GLY A 962 -15.24 -13.36 13.72
N MET A 963 -14.49 -13.22 12.61
CA MET A 963 -13.38 -12.26 12.51
C MET A 963 -13.84 -10.80 12.55
N ILE A 964 -15.02 -10.50 12.00
CA ILE A 964 -15.61 -9.15 12.03
C ILE A 964 -16.20 -8.86 13.42
N ALA A 965 -16.95 -9.81 13.99
CA ALA A 965 -17.55 -9.71 15.31
C ALA A 965 -16.53 -9.43 16.43
N ALA A 966 -15.33 -10.01 16.32
CA ALA A 966 -14.21 -9.79 17.23
C ALA A 966 -13.63 -8.35 17.20
N VAL A 967 -13.96 -7.55 16.18
CA VAL A 967 -13.60 -6.12 16.07
C VAL A 967 -14.82 -5.24 16.36
N GLU A 968 -15.94 -5.50 15.68
CA GLU A 968 -17.21 -4.82 15.91
C GLU A 968 -18.39 -5.79 15.68
N SER A 969 -19.05 -6.20 16.75
CA SER A 969 -20.27 -7.02 16.69
C SER A 969 -21.51 -6.15 16.43
N SER A 970 -21.61 -5.55 15.23
CA SER A 970 -22.78 -4.74 14.84
C SER A 970 -23.33 -5.12 13.46
N ALA A 971 -24.64 -4.93 13.26
CA ALA A 971 -25.27 -5.14 11.95
C ALA A 971 -24.69 -4.22 10.84
N ARG A 972 -24.13 -3.07 11.21
CA ARG A 972 -23.40 -2.20 10.29
C ARG A 972 -22.07 -2.83 9.87
N ALA A 973 -21.35 -3.46 10.79
CA ALA A 973 -20.07 -4.11 10.51
C ALA A 973 -20.22 -5.36 9.62
N PHE A 974 -21.27 -6.17 9.83
CA PHE A 974 -21.54 -7.34 9.00
C PHE A 974 -22.01 -6.99 7.58
N GLY A 975 -22.84 -5.95 7.44
CA GLY A 975 -23.32 -5.46 6.14
C GLY A 975 -22.30 -4.63 5.36
N ALA A 976 -21.24 -4.14 6.02
CA ALA A 976 -20.18 -3.38 5.37
C ALA A 976 -19.17 -4.30 4.65
N VAL A 977 -18.96 -4.06 3.35
CA VAL A 977 -17.83 -4.63 2.59
C VAL A 977 -16.49 -4.15 3.19
N GLY A 978 -16.43 -2.84 3.48
CA GLY A 978 -15.21 -2.13 3.88
C GLY A 978 -14.18 -2.06 2.75
N TRP A 979 -13.11 -1.32 2.97
CA TRP A 979 -12.02 -1.20 2.00
C TRP A 979 -11.34 -2.56 1.75
N GLY A 980 -11.31 -3.00 0.47
CA GLY A 980 -10.52 -4.16 0.00
C GLY A 980 -10.99 -5.56 0.38
N GLY A 981 -12.17 -5.73 1.02
CA GLY A 981 -12.64 -7.00 1.60
C GLY A 981 -12.97 -8.17 0.65
N GLY A 982 -12.53 -8.12 -0.61
CA GLY A 982 -12.89 -9.10 -1.66
C GLY A 982 -14.16 -8.71 -2.45
N GLY A 983 -14.70 -7.51 -2.20
CA GLY A 983 -15.87 -6.96 -2.91
C GLY A 983 -17.23 -7.31 -2.31
N LYS A 984 -17.29 -8.26 -1.36
CA LYS A 984 -18.53 -8.68 -0.67
C LYS A 984 -18.48 -8.41 0.84
N SER A 985 -19.64 -8.21 1.45
CA SER A 985 -19.80 -8.09 2.91
C SER A 985 -20.04 -9.45 3.58
N SER A 986 -20.03 -9.49 4.91
CA SER A 986 -20.32 -10.73 5.66
C SER A 986 -21.77 -11.18 5.47
N ASP A 987 -22.70 -10.22 5.46
CA ASP A 987 -24.11 -10.51 5.19
C ASP A 987 -24.29 -10.97 3.71
N GLU A 988 -23.57 -10.39 2.75
CA GLU A 988 -23.66 -10.79 1.33
C GLU A 988 -23.14 -12.21 1.08
N LEU A 989 -22.03 -12.62 1.72
CA LEU A 989 -21.52 -13.99 1.62
C LEU A 989 -22.49 -15.02 2.22
N TRP A 990 -23.23 -14.66 3.28
CA TRP A 990 -24.33 -15.49 3.78
C TRP A 990 -25.50 -15.53 2.79
N ALA A 991 -25.84 -14.41 2.14
CA ALA A 991 -26.88 -14.38 1.13
C ALA A 991 -26.54 -15.30 -0.07
N ASP A 992 -25.29 -15.33 -0.54
CA ASP A 992 -24.82 -16.28 -1.57
C ASP A 992 -25.05 -17.74 -1.12
N VAL A 993 -24.65 -18.09 0.11
CA VAL A 993 -24.82 -19.42 0.70
C VAL A 993 -26.29 -19.83 0.84
N TYR A 994 -27.18 -18.92 1.24
CA TYR A 994 -28.61 -19.19 1.29
C TYR A 994 -29.27 -19.28 -0.09
N CYS A 995 -28.71 -18.59 -1.10
CA CYS A 995 -29.16 -18.70 -2.49
C CYS A 995 -28.88 -20.10 -3.06
N GLU A 996 -27.64 -20.61 -2.96
CA GLU A 996 -27.32 -21.97 -3.44
C GLU A 996 -28.08 -23.07 -2.66
N ARG A 997 -28.34 -22.88 -1.35
CA ARG A 997 -29.22 -23.80 -0.60
C ARG A 997 -30.65 -23.85 -1.15
N ALA A 998 -31.22 -22.70 -1.50
CA ALA A 998 -32.57 -22.63 -2.07
C ALA A 998 -32.61 -23.25 -3.47
N ASP A 999 -31.63 -22.93 -4.31
CA ASP A 999 -31.44 -23.50 -5.64
C ASP A 999 -31.25 -25.02 -5.63
N LEU A 1000 -30.50 -25.55 -4.67
CA LEU A 1000 -30.33 -27.00 -4.45
C LEU A 1000 -31.65 -27.66 -4.05
N LEU A 1001 -32.44 -27.05 -3.16
CA LEU A 1001 -33.76 -27.56 -2.79
C LEU A 1001 -34.74 -27.52 -3.97
N MET A 1002 -34.68 -26.50 -4.83
CA MET A 1002 -35.45 -26.46 -6.09
C MET A 1002 -35.00 -27.53 -7.09
N ALA A 1003 -33.69 -27.79 -7.22
CA ALA A 1003 -33.17 -28.86 -8.07
C ALA A 1003 -33.60 -30.25 -7.58
N ILE A 1004 -33.58 -30.50 -6.27
CA ILE A 1004 -34.08 -31.73 -5.64
C ILE A 1004 -35.60 -31.88 -5.85
N ALA A 1005 -36.36 -30.78 -5.77
CA ALA A 1005 -37.81 -30.81 -6.01
C ALA A 1005 -38.16 -31.20 -7.46
N ARG A 1006 -37.47 -30.60 -8.45
CA ARG A 1006 -37.65 -30.93 -9.88
C ARG A 1006 -37.20 -32.36 -10.20
N ALA A 1007 -36.04 -32.77 -9.71
CA ALA A 1007 -35.54 -34.14 -9.91
C ALA A 1007 -36.33 -35.23 -9.16
N ARG A 1008 -37.31 -34.84 -8.32
CA ARG A 1008 -38.38 -35.70 -7.79
C ARG A 1008 -39.64 -35.63 -8.65
N GLU A 1009 -40.08 -34.45 -9.08
CA GLU A 1009 -41.20 -34.28 -10.02
C GLU A 1009 -41.01 -35.13 -11.29
N GLU A 1010 -39.81 -35.14 -11.86
CA GLU A 1010 -39.44 -35.96 -13.03
C GLU A 1010 -39.58 -37.49 -12.81
N LYS A 1011 -39.55 -37.95 -11.55
CA LYS A 1011 -39.56 -39.38 -11.18
C LYS A 1011 -40.88 -39.84 -10.56
N GLU A 1012 -41.55 -38.95 -9.85
CA GLU A 1012 -42.75 -39.21 -9.03
C GLU A 1012 -44.01 -38.53 -9.61
N ALA A 1013 -43.87 -37.76 -10.70
CA ALA A 1013 -44.91 -37.00 -11.39
C ALA A 1013 -45.69 -36.00 -10.52
N CYS A 1014 -45.12 -35.57 -9.38
CA CYS A 1014 -45.68 -34.53 -8.54
C CYS A 1014 -44.59 -33.66 -7.88
N LEU A 1015 -44.86 -32.35 -7.77
CA LEU A 1015 -43.99 -31.40 -7.08
C LEU A 1015 -44.08 -31.60 -5.56
N ASN A 1016 -42.93 -31.86 -4.93
CA ASN A 1016 -42.83 -31.95 -3.48
C ASN A 1016 -42.94 -30.55 -2.85
N ALA A 1017 -44.17 -30.19 -2.47
CA ALA A 1017 -44.55 -28.91 -1.88
C ALA A 1017 -43.91 -28.63 -0.50
N GLU A 1018 -43.25 -29.60 0.13
CA GLU A 1018 -42.46 -29.36 1.33
C GLU A 1018 -41.07 -28.85 0.98
N THR A 1019 -40.36 -29.52 0.07
CA THR A 1019 -39.03 -29.06 -0.39
C THR A 1019 -39.07 -27.70 -1.09
N VAL A 1020 -40.14 -27.38 -1.81
CA VAL A 1020 -40.31 -26.03 -2.41
C VAL A 1020 -40.58 -24.96 -1.34
N ARG A 1021 -41.24 -25.32 -0.23
CA ARG A 1021 -41.44 -24.39 0.90
C ARG A 1021 -40.15 -24.11 1.66
N ASP A 1022 -39.31 -25.12 1.84
CA ASP A 1022 -37.99 -24.98 2.45
C ASP A 1022 -37.03 -24.17 1.54
N ALA A 1023 -37.18 -24.27 0.21
CA ALA A 1023 -36.50 -23.40 -0.74
C ALA A 1023 -36.96 -21.94 -0.62
N VAL A 1024 -38.27 -21.68 -0.46
CA VAL A 1024 -38.81 -20.33 -0.19
C VAL A 1024 -38.27 -19.78 1.12
N GLU A 1025 -38.22 -20.55 2.22
CA GLU A 1025 -37.60 -20.08 3.48
C GLU A 1025 -36.12 -19.73 3.26
N SER A 1026 -35.41 -20.51 2.45
CA SER A 1026 -33.99 -20.28 2.13
C SER A 1026 -33.77 -19.02 1.27
N TYR A 1027 -34.60 -18.76 0.25
CA TYR A 1027 -34.56 -17.50 -0.50
C TYR A 1027 -34.98 -16.30 0.39
N GLU A 1028 -35.93 -16.46 1.32
CA GLU A 1028 -36.27 -15.40 2.28
C GLU A 1028 -35.13 -15.11 3.27
N GLN A 1029 -34.37 -16.13 3.71
CA GLN A 1029 -33.13 -15.89 4.47
C GLN A 1029 -32.07 -15.16 3.63
N CYS A 1030 -31.88 -15.54 2.36
CA CYS A 1030 -30.98 -14.84 1.42
C CYS A 1030 -31.30 -13.33 1.37
N LEU A 1031 -32.57 -12.96 1.20
CA LEU A 1031 -33.01 -11.56 1.13
C LEU A 1031 -33.08 -10.85 2.49
N MET A 1032 -33.15 -11.58 3.62
CA MET A 1032 -32.97 -11.01 4.96
C MET A 1032 -31.51 -10.65 5.26
N TYR A 1033 -30.56 -11.29 4.58
CA TYR A 1033 -29.13 -10.97 4.66
C TYR A 1033 -28.73 -9.89 3.65
N PHE A 1034 -29.08 -10.05 2.36
CA PHE A 1034 -28.82 -9.04 1.33
C PHE A 1034 -30.06 -8.82 0.45
N ALA A 1035 -30.78 -7.72 0.70
CA ALA A 1035 -32.08 -7.44 0.08
C ALA A 1035 -32.04 -7.29 -1.45
N ASP A 1036 -30.91 -6.83 -2.00
CA ASP A 1036 -30.72 -6.58 -3.44
C ASP A 1036 -30.09 -7.79 -4.17
N HIS A 1037 -30.08 -8.98 -3.56
CA HIS A 1037 -29.43 -10.17 -4.12
C HIS A 1037 -30.14 -10.66 -5.40
N PRO A 1038 -29.47 -10.70 -6.58
CA PRO A 1038 -30.12 -11.02 -7.85
C PRO A 1038 -30.67 -12.44 -7.88
N GLY A 1039 -29.88 -13.45 -7.48
CA GLY A 1039 -30.32 -14.87 -7.43
C GLY A 1039 -31.54 -15.07 -6.53
N GLY A 1040 -31.45 -14.69 -5.25
CA GLY A 1040 -32.58 -14.73 -4.31
C GLY A 1040 -33.84 -14.01 -4.78
N ILE A 1041 -33.74 -12.84 -5.43
CA ILE A 1041 -34.89 -12.13 -6.01
C ILE A 1041 -35.51 -12.95 -7.15
N VAL A 1042 -34.71 -13.40 -8.12
CA VAL A 1042 -35.21 -14.13 -9.31
C VAL A 1042 -35.77 -15.50 -8.93
N GLY A 1043 -35.07 -16.24 -8.08
CA GLY A 1043 -35.50 -17.55 -7.57
C GLY A 1043 -36.81 -17.47 -6.79
N LEU A 1044 -36.90 -16.57 -5.79
CA LEU A 1044 -38.13 -16.36 -5.02
C LEU A 1044 -39.29 -15.90 -5.93
N SER A 1045 -39.02 -14.96 -6.84
CA SER A 1045 -40.06 -14.41 -7.72
C SER A 1045 -40.61 -15.49 -8.66
N ASN A 1046 -39.76 -16.35 -9.22
CA ASN A 1046 -40.22 -17.48 -10.03
C ASN A 1046 -41.15 -18.42 -9.25
N VAL A 1047 -40.80 -18.80 -8.01
CA VAL A 1047 -41.67 -19.66 -7.17
C VAL A 1047 -42.98 -18.95 -6.79
N LEU A 1048 -42.96 -17.63 -6.57
CA LEU A 1048 -44.17 -16.84 -6.33
C LEU A 1048 -45.10 -16.75 -7.56
N LEU A 1049 -44.53 -16.67 -8.77
CA LEU A 1049 -45.30 -16.72 -10.02
C LEU A 1049 -45.83 -18.14 -10.30
N ASP A 1050 -45.05 -19.18 -10.01
CA ASP A 1050 -45.50 -20.58 -10.08
C ASP A 1050 -46.65 -20.87 -9.10
N TYR A 1051 -46.66 -20.24 -7.92
CA TYR A 1051 -47.78 -20.29 -6.98
C TYR A 1051 -49.02 -19.53 -7.47
N PHE A 1052 -48.85 -18.37 -8.13
CA PHE A 1052 -49.95 -17.64 -8.76
C PHE A 1052 -50.61 -18.45 -9.88
N GLU A 1053 -49.80 -19.07 -10.75
CA GLU A 1053 -50.23 -19.96 -11.83
C GLU A 1053 -50.76 -21.33 -11.34
N ARG A 1054 -50.64 -21.64 -10.05
CA ARG A 1054 -51.03 -22.93 -9.42
C ARG A 1054 -50.21 -24.14 -9.89
N LYS A 1055 -48.98 -23.92 -10.37
CA LYS A 1055 -47.98 -24.98 -10.59
C LYS A 1055 -47.47 -25.55 -9.26
N VAL A 1056 -47.38 -24.70 -8.24
CA VAL A 1056 -46.95 -25.03 -6.88
C VAL A 1056 -48.06 -24.66 -5.88
N GLU A 1057 -48.18 -25.40 -4.78
CA GLU A 1057 -49.01 -25.03 -3.62
C GLU A 1057 -48.16 -24.80 -2.37
N LEU A 1058 -48.05 -23.55 -1.92
CA LEU A 1058 -47.21 -23.17 -0.78
C LEU A 1058 -47.90 -23.32 0.59
N ALA A 1059 -49.24 -23.31 0.60
CA ALA A 1059 -50.04 -23.36 1.82
C ALA A 1059 -49.85 -24.69 2.59
N LYS A 1060 -50.11 -24.66 3.90
CA LYS A 1060 -50.33 -25.89 4.69
C LYS A 1060 -51.79 -26.31 4.55
N ARG A 1061 -52.05 -27.56 4.17
CA ARG A 1061 -53.35 -28.17 4.46
C ARG A 1061 -53.52 -28.23 5.97
N ILE A 1062 -54.44 -27.44 6.51
CA ILE A 1062 -54.95 -27.64 7.87
C ILE A 1062 -55.98 -28.75 7.77
N ASP A 1063 -55.69 -29.91 8.34
CA ASP A 1063 -56.47 -31.15 8.16
C ASP A 1063 -57.76 -31.13 9.00
N ASN A 1064 -58.69 -30.25 8.58
CA ASN A 1064 -59.91 -29.91 9.31
C ASN A 1064 -61.10 -30.81 8.92
N GLY A 1065 -61.18 -31.99 9.54
CA GLY A 1065 -62.46 -32.65 9.79
C GLY A 1065 -62.82 -33.85 8.88
N ARG A 1066 -63.01 -34.99 9.55
CA ARG A 1066 -63.57 -36.25 9.01
C ARG A 1066 -65.02 -36.11 8.50
N PRO A 1067 -65.44 -36.94 7.53
CA PRO A 1067 -66.74 -37.62 7.56
C PRO A 1067 -66.69 -38.93 8.37
N ARG A 1068 -67.84 -39.38 8.88
CA ARG A 1068 -68.05 -40.67 9.57
C ARG A 1068 -68.94 -41.58 8.70
N GLY A 1069 -68.82 -42.90 8.88
CA GLY A 1069 -69.58 -43.94 8.17
C GLY A 1069 -68.70 -44.66 7.15
N ASP A 1070 -68.67 -46.00 7.05
CA ASP A 1070 -69.44 -47.02 7.78
C ASP A 1070 -68.56 -48.16 8.35
N ASP A 1071 -69.22 -49.11 9.01
CA ASP A 1071 -68.73 -49.86 10.16
C ASP A 1071 -68.19 -51.29 9.89
N VAL A 1072 -67.41 -51.79 10.86
CA VAL A 1072 -67.24 -53.21 11.26
C VAL A 1072 -66.65 -54.23 10.25
N GLN A 1073 -65.42 -54.69 10.57
CA GLN A 1073 -65.27 -56.07 11.06
C GLN A 1073 -64.14 -56.22 12.10
N GLN A 1074 -64.26 -57.25 12.95
CA GLN A 1074 -63.45 -57.49 14.16
C GLN A 1074 -61.99 -57.87 13.80
N GLN A 1075 -60.93 -57.62 14.58
CA GLN A 1075 -60.74 -57.53 16.05
C GLN A 1075 -60.85 -58.85 16.84
N GLN A 1076 -59.90 -59.77 16.61
CA GLN A 1076 -59.21 -60.59 17.62
C GLN A 1076 -57.99 -61.26 16.94
N SER A 1077 -56.82 -61.42 17.56
CA SER A 1077 -56.54 -61.50 19.00
C SER A 1077 -55.36 -60.63 19.45
N GLN A 1078 -55.51 -59.97 20.61
CA GLN A 1078 -54.38 -59.56 21.45
C GLN A 1078 -54.09 -60.68 22.45
N GLN A 1079 -52.81 -60.84 22.84
CA GLN A 1079 -52.31 -60.75 24.23
C GLN A 1079 -51.04 -61.60 24.42
N GLN A 1080 -49.90 -60.93 24.61
CA GLN A 1080 -49.28 -60.89 25.94
C GLN A 1080 -48.34 -59.69 26.06
N SER A 1081 -48.55 -58.91 27.13
CA SER A 1081 -47.61 -57.90 27.64
C SER A 1081 -46.44 -58.58 28.39
N GLN A 1082 -45.37 -57.94 28.86
CA GLN A 1082 -45.26 -56.63 29.52
C GLN A 1082 -43.77 -56.32 29.79
N GLN A 1083 -43.42 -55.05 30.10
CA GLN A 1083 -42.12 -54.61 30.69
C GLN A 1083 -40.86 -54.73 29.78
N ALA A 1084 -39.84 -53.84 29.86
CA ALA A 1084 -39.70 -52.54 30.53
C ALA A 1084 -38.46 -51.75 29.99
N VAL A 1085 -38.26 -50.53 30.52
CA VAL A 1085 -37.05 -49.68 30.50
C VAL A 1085 -36.72 -48.95 29.19
N ALA A 1086 -36.38 -47.66 29.33
CA ALA A 1086 -35.87 -46.80 28.28
C ALA A 1086 -34.34 -46.65 28.38
N VAL A 1087 -33.68 -46.39 27.25
CA VAL A 1087 -32.29 -45.92 27.13
C VAL A 1087 -32.25 -44.90 26.00
N ASP A 1088 -31.56 -43.78 26.20
CA ASP A 1088 -31.46 -42.69 25.21
C ASP A 1088 -30.58 -43.05 24.00
N GLU A 1089 -31.02 -42.63 22.80
CA GLU A 1089 -30.11 -42.37 21.68
C GLU A 1089 -29.89 -40.85 21.54
N PRO A 1090 -28.63 -40.37 21.42
CA PRO A 1090 -28.35 -38.94 21.34
C PRO A 1090 -28.61 -38.39 19.93
N SER A 1091 -29.77 -37.76 19.74
CA SER A 1091 -30.04 -36.96 18.53
C SER A 1091 -29.04 -35.79 18.43
N THR A 1092 -28.24 -35.75 17.37
CA THR A 1092 -27.25 -34.68 17.13
C THR A 1092 -27.94 -33.37 16.74
N SER A 1093 -28.19 -32.53 17.75
CA SER A 1093 -28.83 -31.22 17.61
C SER A 1093 -27.93 -30.22 16.86
N ARG A 1094 -28.13 -30.15 15.54
CA ARG A 1094 -27.42 -29.24 14.63
C ARG A 1094 -27.69 -27.77 15.01
N PRO A 1095 -26.67 -26.91 15.20
CA PRO A 1095 -26.88 -25.50 15.52
C PRO A 1095 -27.52 -24.78 14.33
N LYS A 1096 -28.77 -24.33 14.50
CA LYS A 1096 -29.47 -23.53 13.49
C LYS A 1096 -29.16 -22.05 13.71
N HIS A 1097 -28.29 -21.47 12.89
CA HIS A 1097 -28.15 -20.01 12.83
C HIS A 1097 -29.42 -19.44 12.19
N LYS A 1098 -30.34 -18.93 13.02
CA LYS A 1098 -31.56 -18.25 12.60
C LYS A 1098 -31.58 -16.85 13.18
N ARG A 1099 -31.66 -15.83 12.32
CA ARG A 1099 -31.77 -14.42 12.70
C ARG A 1099 -33.24 -14.12 13.03
N GLU A 1100 -33.68 -14.43 14.26
CA GLU A 1100 -35.07 -14.21 14.67
C GLU A 1100 -35.44 -12.71 14.66
N TRP A 1101 -36.52 -12.37 13.96
CA TRP A 1101 -37.01 -10.99 13.84
C TRP A 1101 -38.15 -10.71 14.83
N SER A 1102 -37.92 -9.75 15.74
CA SER A 1102 -39.02 -9.07 16.44
C SER A 1102 -39.82 -8.25 15.43
N ARG A 1103 -41.08 -8.62 15.19
CA ARG A 1103 -41.93 -7.99 14.15
C ARG A 1103 -42.26 -6.53 14.49
N ALA A 1104 -41.64 -5.59 13.78
CA ALA A 1104 -42.05 -4.20 13.71
C ALA A 1104 -41.74 -3.60 12.32
N SER A 1105 -42.59 -3.90 11.32
CA SER A 1105 -42.50 -3.27 10.01
C SER A 1105 -43.39 -2.03 9.95
N THR A 1106 -42.81 -0.90 9.55
CA THR A 1106 -43.54 0.32 9.15
C THR A 1106 -42.95 0.83 7.83
N PHE A 1107 -43.64 0.56 6.72
CA PHE A 1107 -43.31 1.14 5.42
C PHE A 1107 -43.99 2.52 5.27
N PRO A 1108 -43.28 3.56 4.77
CA PRO A 1108 -43.90 4.84 4.45
C PRO A 1108 -44.58 4.80 3.07
N THR A 1109 -45.89 5.07 3.03
CA THR A 1109 -46.68 5.06 1.78
C THR A 1109 -46.67 6.42 1.09
N SER A 1110 -46.08 6.52 -0.11
CA SER A 1110 -45.91 7.77 -0.85
C SER A 1110 -46.90 7.95 -2.02
N THR A 1111 -48.20 7.89 -1.77
CA THR A 1111 -49.23 8.13 -2.81
C THR A 1111 -49.26 9.60 -3.23
N GLY A 1112 -48.73 9.92 -4.42
CA GLY A 1112 -48.87 11.22 -5.08
C GLY A 1112 -49.78 11.11 -6.29
N ILE A 1113 -51.08 11.40 -6.12
CA ILE A 1113 -52.03 11.42 -7.24
C ILE A 1113 -51.95 12.78 -7.90
N VAL A 1114 -51.41 12.82 -9.12
CA VAL A 1114 -51.68 13.91 -10.07
C VAL A 1114 -52.91 13.50 -10.87
N ALA A 1115 -53.97 14.30 -10.79
CA ALA A 1115 -55.05 14.25 -11.76
C ALA A 1115 -54.70 15.19 -12.91
N ASP A 1116 -54.88 14.73 -14.14
CA ASP A 1116 -55.01 15.61 -15.31
C ASP A 1116 -56.32 15.26 -16.05
N THR A 1117 -56.65 16.11 -17.01
CA THR A 1117 -57.98 16.37 -17.54
C THR A 1117 -58.40 15.39 -18.63
N GLY A 1118 -59.71 15.20 -18.74
CA GLY A 1118 -60.31 14.40 -19.81
C GLY A 1118 -60.65 15.22 -21.05
N MET A 1119 -60.84 14.52 -22.17
CA MET A 1119 -61.46 15.04 -23.38
C MET A 1119 -62.42 13.97 -23.90
N ASP A 1120 -63.69 14.33 -24.14
CA ASP A 1120 -64.70 13.42 -24.68
C ASP A 1120 -64.43 13.05 -26.15
N HIS A 1121 -65.00 11.93 -26.63
CA HIS A 1121 -66.00 12.02 -27.72
C HIS A 1121 -66.81 10.73 -28.01
N SER A 1122 -68.12 10.94 -28.17
CA SER A 1122 -69.10 10.17 -28.98
C SER A 1122 -69.44 8.70 -28.64
N ASN A 1123 -70.64 8.55 -28.06
CA ASN A 1123 -71.49 7.35 -28.07
C ASN A 1123 -71.99 6.92 -29.48
N SER A 1124 -72.26 5.62 -29.64
CA SER A 1124 -73.42 5.06 -30.37
C SER A 1124 -73.49 3.54 -30.08
N HIS A 1125 -74.42 3.05 -29.24
CA HIS A 1125 -75.74 2.49 -29.63
C HIS A 1125 -75.72 1.28 -30.60
N ASN A 1126 -76.56 0.24 -30.46
CA ASN A 1126 -77.46 -0.21 -29.37
C ASN A 1126 -78.10 -1.58 -29.75
N SER A 1127 -78.07 -2.64 -28.91
CA SER A 1127 -79.04 -3.75 -29.02
C SER A 1127 -79.12 -4.68 -27.79
N HIS A 1128 -80.33 -4.74 -27.25
CA HIS A 1128 -80.88 -5.51 -26.13
C HIS A 1128 -80.57 -7.02 -25.93
N ASN A 1129 -80.55 -7.37 -24.64
CA ASN A 1129 -81.21 -8.52 -23.98
C ASN A 1129 -80.75 -9.97 -24.23
N GLY A 1130 -80.08 -10.54 -23.22
CA GLY A 1130 -80.13 -11.95 -22.86
C GLY A 1130 -80.02 -12.10 -21.33
N ALA A 1131 -81.11 -12.43 -20.64
CA ALA A 1131 -81.13 -12.54 -19.18
C ALA A 1131 -80.78 -13.96 -18.72
N GLY A 1132 -79.66 -14.13 -18.02
CA GLY A 1132 -79.22 -15.42 -17.48
C GLY A 1132 -78.15 -15.23 -16.39
N ALA A 1133 -78.45 -15.74 -15.18
CA ALA A 1133 -77.64 -15.73 -13.96
C ALA A 1133 -76.14 -15.34 -14.08
N ALA A 1134 -75.79 -14.13 -13.62
CA ALA A 1134 -74.42 -13.63 -13.50
C ALA A 1134 -74.04 -13.29 -12.04
N GLN A 1135 -74.30 -14.24 -11.14
CA GLN A 1135 -73.71 -14.33 -9.81
C GLN A 1135 -72.75 -15.53 -9.80
N ASP A 1136 -71.48 -15.48 -9.41
CA ASP A 1136 -70.69 -14.33 -8.92
C ASP A 1136 -69.26 -14.36 -9.50
N SER A 1137 -68.78 -13.25 -10.05
CA SER A 1137 -67.36 -13.05 -10.42
C SER A 1137 -66.61 -12.09 -9.48
N SER A 1138 -67.33 -11.38 -8.62
CA SER A 1138 -66.80 -10.51 -7.57
C SER A 1138 -66.33 -11.27 -6.33
N ASP A 1139 -66.97 -12.39 -6.01
CA ASP A 1139 -66.83 -13.02 -4.69
C ASP A 1139 -65.80 -14.15 -4.68
N LEU A 1140 -65.53 -14.76 -5.84
CA LEU A 1140 -64.35 -15.61 -6.05
C LEU A 1140 -63.01 -14.87 -5.86
N LYS A 1141 -63.01 -13.53 -5.90
CA LYS A 1141 -61.85 -12.68 -5.57
C LYS A 1141 -61.60 -12.54 -4.06
N LYS A 1142 -62.50 -13.03 -3.19
CA LYS A 1142 -62.46 -12.82 -1.73
C LYS A 1142 -61.96 -14.01 -0.93
N THR A 1143 -61.66 -15.16 -1.55
CA THR A 1143 -61.09 -16.30 -0.82
C THR A 1143 -59.65 -15.99 -0.39
N PRO A 1144 -59.22 -16.38 0.84
CA PRO A 1144 -57.88 -16.04 1.33
C PRO A 1144 -56.77 -16.63 0.46
N GLU A 1145 -56.99 -17.79 -0.17
CA GLU A 1145 -56.03 -18.40 -1.10
C GLU A 1145 -55.86 -17.59 -2.39
N ASN A 1146 -56.94 -17.07 -2.99
CA ASN A 1146 -56.82 -16.24 -4.20
C ASN A 1146 -56.20 -14.88 -3.90
N LEU A 1147 -56.46 -14.32 -2.71
CA LEU A 1147 -55.78 -13.12 -2.22
C LEU A 1147 -54.29 -13.38 -1.97
N ASN A 1148 -53.91 -14.52 -1.38
CA ASN A 1148 -52.51 -14.90 -1.20
C ASN A 1148 -51.78 -15.11 -2.53
N ARG A 1149 -52.42 -15.75 -3.52
CA ARG A 1149 -51.86 -15.90 -4.88
C ARG A 1149 -51.65 -14.54 -5.56
N LEU A 1150 -52.63 -13.63 -5.49
CA LEU A 1150 -52.51 -12.29 -6.06
C LEU A 1150 -51.36 -11.51 -5.40
N ALA A 1151 -51.27 -11.53 -4.06
CA ALA A 1151 -50.18 -10.91 -3.32
C ALA A 1151 -48.80 -11.51 -3.64
N ALA A 1152 -48.72 -12.80 -3.98
CA ALA A 1152 -47.48 -13.43 -4.43
C ALA A 1152 -47.00 -12.88 -5.79
N ARG A 1153 -47.90 -12.74 -6.78
CA ARG A 1153 -47.61 -12.09 -8.06
C ARG A 1153 -47.15 -10.65 -7.87
N ASP A 1154 -47.88 -9.89 -7.06
CA ASP A 1154 -47.61 -8.46 -6.87
C ASP A 1154 -46.29 -8.24 -6.09
N ARG A 1155 -45.93 -9.16 -5.17
CA ARG A 1155 -44.61 -9.22 -4.51
C ARG A 1155 -43.50 -9.54 -5.51
N ALA A 1156 -43.67 -10.55 -6.37
CA ALA A 1156 -42.71 -10.91 -7.41
C ALA A 1156 -42.44 -9.72 -8.36
N TYR A 1157 -43.51 -9.07 -8.83
CA TYR A 1157 -43.42 -7.85 -9.63
C TYR A 1157 -42.64 -6.74 -8.91
N GLY A 1158 -42.95 -6.47 -7.64
CA GLY A 1158 -42.27 -5.43 -6.86
C GLY A 1158 -40.76 -5.68 -6.67
N LEU A 1159 -40.36 -6.94 -6.42
CA LEU A 1159 -38.95 -7.33 -6.31
C LEU A 1159 -38.23 -7.19 -7.65
N LEU A 1160 -38.78 -7.77 -8.73
CA LEU A 1160 -38.17 -7.78 -10.05
C LEU A 1160 -38.07 -6.37 -10.66
N SER A 1161 -39.13 -5.56 -10.53
CA SER A 1161 -39.15 -4.16 -10.99
C SER A 1161 -38.22 -3.26 -10.16
N SER A 1162 -37.76 -3.70 -8.99
CA SER A 1162 -36.70 -3.01 -8.23
C SER A 1162 -35.33 -3.46 -8.71
N LEU A 1163 -35.10 -4.77 -8.86
CA LEU A 1163 -33.83 -5.35 -9.31
C LEU A 1163 -33.40 -4.86 -10.71
N THR A 1164 -34.32 -4.76 -11.66
CA THR A 1164 -34.00 -4.30 -13.04
C THR A 1164 -33.71 -2.79 -13.12
N LYS A 1165 -34.20 -2.00 -12.15
CA LYS A 1165 -33.85 -0.58 -12.01
C LYS A 1165 -32.51 -0.40 -11.29
N LEU A 1166 -32.21 -1.23 -10.30
CA LEU A 1166 -30.92 -1.25 -9.61
C LEU A 1166 -29.76 -1.56 -10.58
N GLY A 1167 -28.61 -0.94 -10.33
CA GLY A 1167 -27.39 -1.20 -11.10
C GLY A 1167 -26.82 -2.61 -10.92
N SER A 1168 -27.34 -3.40 -9.97
CA SER A 1168 -26.97 -4.79 -9.76
C SER A 1168 -27.63 -5.78 -10.74
N GLY A 1169 -28.81 -5.45 -11.31
CA GLY A 1169 -29.62 -6.39 -12.10
C GLY A 1169 -30.15 -5.89 -13.45
N TRP A 1170 -29.79 -4.68 -13.89
CA TRP A 1170 -30.20 -4.14 -15.20
C TRP A 1170 -29.64 -4.92 -16.40
N ASP A 1171 -28.51 -5.61 -16.22
CA ASP A 1171 -27.81 -6.41 -17.25
C ASP A 1171 -28.10 -7.92 -17.10
N ASN A 1172 -29.04 -8.31 -16.24
CA ASN A 1172 -29.42 -9.70 -15.98
C ASN A 1172 -30.68 -10.09 -16.76
N ALA A 1173 -30.51 -10.85 -17.85
CA ALA A 1173 -31.60 -11.34 -18.70
C ALA A 1173 -32.67 -12.14 -17.91
N GLU A 1174 -32.28 -12.98 -16.95
CA GLU A 1174 -33.22 -13.80 -16.17
C GLU A 1174 -34.16 -12.95 -15.31
N ALA A 1175 -33.68 -11.80 -14.82
CA ALA A 1175 -34.50 -10.84 -14.09
C ALA A 1175 -35.51 -10.12 -15.01
N TRP A 1176 -35.12 -9.78 -16.24
CA TRP A 1176 -36.01 -9.22 -17.24
C TRP A 1176 -37.03 -10.24 -17.77
N PHE A 1177 -36.63 -11.50 -17.99
CA PHE A 1177 -37.54 -12.58 -18.37
C PHE A 1177 -38.62 -12.82 -17.31
N ALA A 1178 -38.22 -12.93 -16.03
CA ALA A 1178 -39.17 -13.06 -14.93
C ALA A 1178 -40.07 -11.82 -14.78
N LEU A 1179 -39.55 -10.62 -15.08
CA LEU A 1179 -40.35 -9.38 -15.08
C LEU A 1179 -41.37 -9.34 -16.23
N ALA A 1180 -41.01 -9.79 -17.43
CA ALA A 1180 -41.94 -9.93 -18.55
C ALA A 1180 -43.08 -10.90 -18.20
N ARG A 1181 -42.75 -12.06 -17.62
CA ARG A 1181 -43.74 -13.02 -17.10
C ARG A 1181 -44.65 -12.38 -16.04
N ALA A 1182 -44.10 -11.54 -15.15
CA ALA A 1182 -44.91 -10.80 -14.17
C ALA A 1182 -45.86 -9.77 -14.82
N HIS A 1183 -45.44 -9.09 -15.90
CA HIS A 1183 -46.30 -8.20 -16.69
C HIS A 1183 -47.38 -8.96 -17.48
N GLU A 1184 -47.06 -10.11 -18.08
CA GLU A 1184 -48.01 -10.98 -18.76
C GLU A 1184 -49.11 -11.47 -17.80
N LEU A 1185 -48.72 -11.99 -16.63
CA LEU A 1185 -49.64 -12.36 -15.54
C LEU A 1185 -50.32 -11.15 -14.87
N GLY A 1186 -49.82 -9.94 -15.15
CA GLY A 1186 -50.45 -8.65 -14.84
C GLY A 1186 -51.57 -8.26 -15.82
N GLY A 1187 -51.49 -8.73 -17.07
CA GLY A 1187 -52.33 -8.30 -18.20
C GLY A 1187 -51.66 -7.25 -19.10
N GLU A 1188 -50.42 -6.82 -18.82
CA GLU A 1188 -49.67 -5.80 -19.57
C GLU A 1188 -48.90 -6.42 -20.76
N LEU A 1189 -49.62 -7.06 -21.69
CA LEU A 1189 -49.02 -7.86 -22.78
C LEU A 1189 -48.07 -7.09 -23.70
N GLU A 1190 -48.39 -5.84 -24.04
CA GLU A 1190 -47.55 -5.00 -24.91
C GLU A 1190 -46.18 -4.73 -24.27
N ARG A 1191 -46.19 -4.42 -22.97
CA ARG A 1191 -44.99 -4.17 -22.17
C ARG A 1191 -44.20 -5.44 -21.86
N ALA A 1192 -44.87 -6.57 -21.66
CA ALA A 1192 -44.21 -7.87 -21.57
C ALA A 1192 -43.44 -8.18 -22.86
N LYS A 1193 -44.02 -7.89 -24.03
CA LYS A 1193 -43.36 -8.04 -25.34
C LYS A 1193 -42.16 -7.11 -25.51
N GLU A 1194 -42.25 -5.85 -25.09
CA GLU A 1194 -41.10 -4.92 -25.10
C GLU A 1194 -39.93 -5.45 -24.24
N ILE A 1195 -40.23 -5.91 -23.02
CA ILE A 1195 -39.22 -6.46 -22.10
C ILE A 1195 -38.62 -7.77 -22.63
N LEU A 1196 -39.39 -8.60 -23.34
CA LEU A 1196 -38.88 -9.82 -23.97
C LEU A 1196 -37.86 -9.51 -25.08
N TRP A 1197 -38.04 -8.46 -25.88
CA TRP A 1197 -37.02 -8.06 -26.86
C TRP A 1197 -35.70 -7.63 -26.19
N TRP A 1198 -35.78 -6.79 -25.15
CA TRP A 1198 -34.61 -6.42 -24.35
C TRP A 1198 -33.94 -7.63 -23.68
N CYS A 1199 -34.73 -8.62 -23.25
CA CYS A 1199 -34.21 -9.88 -22.72
C CYS A 1199 -33.42 -10.69 -23.77
N VAL A 1200 -33.85 -10.70 -25.04
CA VAL A 1200 -33.11 -11.36 -26.13
C VAL A 1200 -31.80 -10.61 -26.40
N GLU A 1201 -31.81 -9.28 -26.50
CA GLU A 1201 -30.59 -8.47 -26.72
C GLU A 1201 -29.54 -8.68 -25.60
N LEU A 1202 -29.98 -8.86 -24.35
CA LEU A 1202 -29.11 -9.18 -23.21
C LEU A 1202 -28.60 -10.63 -23.20
N GLU A 1203 -29.33 -11.58 -23.77
CA GLU A 1203 -28.95 -13.00 -23.81
C GLU A 1203 -28.06 -13.31 -25.02
N ASP A 1204 -28.37 -12.76 -26.21
CA ASP A 1204 -27.57 -12.87 -27.43
C ASP A 1204 -26.13 -12.34 -27.25
N THR A 1205 -25.94 -11.41 -26.30
CA THR A 1205 -24.63 -10.82 -25.96
C THR A 1205 -24.09 -11.27 -24.59
N ARG A 1206 -24.66 -12.34 -24.00
CA ARG A 1206 -24.31 -12.80 -22.65
C ARG A 1206 -22.97 -13.56 -22.62
N PRO A 1207 -22.00 -13.15 -21.78
CA PRO A 1207 -20.81 -13.97 -21.51
C PRO A 1207 -21.15 -15.14 -20.58
N ILE A 1208 -20.37 -16.22 -20.66
CA ILE A 1208 -20.55 -17.42 -19.81
C ILE A 1208 -20.47 -17.10 -18.31
N ARG A 1209 -19.73 -16.04 -17.96
CA ARG A 1209 -19.68 -15.45 -16.61
C ARG A 1209 -19.71 -13.93 -16.71
N HIS A 1210 -20.48 -13.28 -15.85
CA HIS A 1210 -20.68 -11.82 -15.77
C HIS A 1210 -19.34 -11.03 -15.78
N TRP A 1211 -19.27 -9.93 -16.52
CA TRP A 1211 -18.13 -8.97 -16.62
C TRP A 1211 -17.56 -8.50 -15.27
N ARG A 1212 -18.30 -8.61 -14.17
CA ARG A 1212 -17.81 -8.33 -12.81
C ARG A 1212 -16.72 -9.30 -12.35
N ASN A 1213 -16.62 -10.50 -12.92
CA ASN A 1213 -15.69 -11.54 -12.49
C ASN A 1213 -14.21 -11.32 -12.89
N LEU A 1214 -13.85 -10.23 -13.60
CA LEU A 1214 -12.47 -9.96 -14.04
C LEU A 1214 -11.46 -9.63 -12.90
N GLY A 1215 -11.87 -9.70 -11.64
CA GLY A 1215 -11.04 -9.38 -10.48
C GLY A 1215 -11.85 -8.82 -9.30
N GLY A 1216 -11.15 -8.50 -8.21
CA GLY A 1216 -11.77 -8.01 -6.96
C GLY A 1216 -12.60 -6.73 -7.13
N GLY A 1217 -13.76 -6.69 -6.47
CA GLY A 1217 -14.69 -5.56 -6.53
C GLY A 1217 -15.39 -5.33 -7.88
N GLY A 1218 -14.95 -5.99 -8.95
CA GLY A 1218 -15.56 -5.90 -10.27
C GLY A 1218 -15.53 -4.50 -10.92
N GLY A 1219 -14.63 -3.60 -10.51
CA GLY A 1219 -14.57 -2.16 -10.84
C GLY A 1219 -14.34 -1.80 -12.32
N TYR A 1220 -13.56 -0.74 -12.59
CA TYR A 1220 -13.07 -0.38 -13.94
C TYR A 1220 -11.54 -0.18 -14.01
N VAL A 1221 -10.86 -0.07 -12.87
CA VAL A 1221 -9.41 0.00 -12.78
C VAL A 1221 -8.80 -1.40 -12.98
N LEU A 1222 -7.59 -1.44 -13.55
CA LEU A 1222 -6.86 -2.65 -13.96
C LEU A 1222 -6.27 -3.44 -12.78
#